data_AF-A0A3M1ZR27-F1
#
_entry.id   AF-A0A3M1ZR27-F1
#
_cell.length_a   1.000
_cell.length_b   1.000
_cell.length_c   1.000
_cell.angle_alpha   90.00
_cell.angle_beta   90.00
_cell.angle_gamma   90.00
#
_symmetry.space_group_name_H-M   'P 1'
#
loop_
_entity.id
_entity.type
_entity.pdbx_description
1 polymer ?
#
loop_
_entity_poly.entity_id
_entity_poly.type
_entity_poly.pdbx_seq_one_letter_code
_entity_poly.pdbx_strand_id
1 'polypeptide(L)'
;MRKGTTFAAISAAVTGLVAAPAHGFSTRVHVALANAVREAAIDGDGRIALRGSPYAVTLPEADFAAIRDYPLAFRAGAIGPDNMVFPGMTDPSHAIGRRPYEQCEALYAAAATGDERAYALGCFLHGATDAVAHHFVNYFTGETFTLNPITAERAFALDNVVRHIVVESMIQRALFEAAPDDFDQGSLLHDIPDGFLLRTYLDPEATVWQMAAEDAYAAFEAARADAPDAPLPVLVAGLDIGPADHLLLAPVYIAEAEAAVEAARADVEARIAELQDPGTPDGATLGVGPGQDGVLGTKDDETACSASCPTLYATYFVYVGLLAPRYDAMNNELPSAFDKIADKLRDDLAAFGPAYVDTVGNLSARLNEPLLGGEGGFDLEPWEVEMLAAPLLEWSDQLTTIDYDTLLFAILPDWAIEMQMLLQQAGVSVQLAGIVEAVVQPIVAPIEQAIREQFLDRATMFLMDLADQIAADESAIESEVRSLADALASPDLPGPWFDHVADAGLLAHAFNLTAVTLADHRMILPPPGLDGPATFDASHTPAWTQPGACDYLRDAVFPYGLDAAALLTVERDGTVHPAGPAESPVECHDGDLGAFADDPSPAVCGLVALAELLETKVGSTSRSYPPAVSPTATACLGIEVPGLPAPPDDPGGTGGTSGTAGGSTGGDDAGATAGTDGTAGTGGDAGAGGGDGGCGCSAGSTPGAAGTPLLALLGLSGLLRRRRRRGRRGRRSLASAAALGLFLALAGCGGDDGDDGGDGGTQGTTGTAGSSGGTSGASMTGTGSEATGPGTAGTDATDGTAGSTGTTGGDDGLLEALHGTTWHGVFVREGVERAYEIAFDTESMLWSEIRNPYGPARLREMRSFTRDEAGLFHTIVVSPRGWPVHPENGRMDTWEIELVEGPPRQLRVTRDGVTEVFDEGPFPAPEDGMTAVVRVFKSGGTVDAAFCNSGGNGFDYKAILDFANGKSDEIVAEDVVAGVQFLPWTDPTMNNQFSVTDLDGFDRYGGTELSDSFNFVVTYLGGLDHPGGTLGMREADDAVEDALWVFLGDAVGSDDPADLFLEVHGFVWPDGTPDEPTTVLPPGDVPVQAIAVRCTEPITDVEPEVWFEGTGWIPFDAAPWTPVIDEALFPPAL
;
A
#
# COMPACT_ATOMS: atom_id res chain seq x y z
N MET A 1 4.48 35.93 11.47
CA MET A 1 4.81 37.18 10.73
C MET A 1 3.85 37.34 9.54
N ARG A 2 3.71 38.59 9.06
CA ARG A 2 2.56 39.13 8.30
C ARG A 2 2.27 38.46 6.94
N LYS A 3 0.98 38.17 6.72
CA LYS A 3 0.29 38.02 5.43
C LYS A 3 0.32 39.35 4.65
N GLY A 4 0.46 39.30 3.32
CA GLY A 4 0.48 40.45 2.42
C GLY A 4 -0.09 40.16 1.03
N THR A 5 -1.37 40.48 0.87
CA THR A 5 -2.20 40.65 -0.33
C THR A 5 -1.53 41.31 -1.55
N THR A 6 -1.89 40.88 -2.78
CA THR A 6 -2.49 41.76 -3.83
C THR A 6 -3.19 40.92 -4.91
N PHE A 7 -4.53 40.92 -4.95
CA PHE A 7 -5.35 40.49 -6.08
C PHE A 7 -6.25 41.67 -6.47
N ALA A 8 -6.15 42.16 -7.71
CA ALA A 8 -7.11 43.07 -8.32
C ALA A 8 -7.03 43.04 -9.86
N ALA A 9 -7.90 42.21 -10.43
CA ALA A 9 -8.67 42.33 -11.67
C ALA A 9 -8.16 43.18 -12.86
N ILE A 10 -8.00 42.52 -14.02
CA ILE A 10 -8.48 43.02 -15.32
C ILE A 10 -9.22 41.87 -16.03
N SER A 11 -10.55 41.94 -16.03
CA SER A 11 -11.41 41.23 -16.99
C SER A 11 -11.70 42.17 -18.17
N ALA A 12 -11.42 41.74 -19.41
CA ALA A 12 -12.23 42.01 -20.60
C ALA A 12 -11.56 41.48 -21.89
N ALA A 13 -11.86 40.22 -22.25
CA ALA A 13 -12.17 39.77 -23.62
C ALA A 13 -12.49 38.27 -23.59
N VAL A 14 -13.61 37.92 -22.93
CA VAL A 14 -14.18 36.57 -22.98
C VAL A 14 -14.89 36.43 -24.33
N THR A 15 -14.20 35.82 -25.28
CA THR A 15 -14.82 35.10 -26.40
C THR A 15 -14.34 33.67 -26.22
N GLY A 16 -15.26 32.78 -25.85
CA GLY A 16 -14.95 31.43 -25.37
C GLY A 16 -14.16 30.63 -26.40
N LEU A 17 -12.91 30.36 -26.07
CA LEU A 17 -12.22 29.13 -26.40
C LEU A 17 -12.21 28.37 -25.08
N VAL A 18 -13.22 27.51 -24.89
CA VAL A 18 -13.11 26.43 -23.92
C VAL A 18 -12.00 25.56 -24.51
N ALA A 19 -10.88 25.44 -23.81
CA ALA A 19 -9.86 24.49 -24.19
C ALA A 19 -10.54 23.12 -24.20
N ALA A 20 -10.52 22.46 -25.36
CA ALA A 20 -10.84 21.04 -25.39
C ALA A 20 -9.72 20.33 -24.63
N PRO A 21 -10.06 19.45 -23.68
CA PRO A 21 -9.09 18.60 -23.02
C PRO A 21 -8.68 17.46 -23.94
N ALA A 22 -7.50 16.94 -23.64
CA ALA A 22 -6.64 16.15 -24.48
C ALA A 22 -6.31 14.81 -23.84
N HIS A 23 -6.24 13.72 -24.60
CA HIS A 23 -6.85 12.48 -24.13
C HIS A 23 -6.21 11.20 -24.70
N GLY A 24 -6.13 10.04 -23.98
CA GLY A 24 -5.39 8.75 -24.24
C GLY A 24 -6.13 7.50 -24.82
N PHE A 25 -5.56 6.37 -25.26
CA PHE A 25 -6.40 5.13 -25.41
C PHE A 25 -6.83 4.81 -24.03
N SER A 26 -8.13 4.83 -23.88
CA SER A 26 -8.67 4.68 -22.57
C SER A 26 -8.85 3.20 -22.37
N THR A 27 -8.28 2.75 -21.27
CA THR A 27 -8.61 1.52 -20.55
C THR A 27 -10.10 1.19 -20.55
N ARG A 28 -10.98 2.21 -20.58
CA ARG A 28 -12.44 2.07 -20.72
C ARG A 28 -12.88 1.37 -22.01
N VAL A 29 -12.17 1.54 -23.12
CA VAL A 29 -12.47 0.85 -24.39
C VAL A 29 -12.25 -0.65 -24.25
N HIS A 30 -11.20 -1.09 -23.53
CA HIS A 30 -11.02 -2.51 -23.21
C HIS A 30 -12.16 -3.04 -22.35
N VAL A 31 -12.61 -2.27 -21.35
CA VAL A 31 -13.76 -2.64 -20.51
C VAL A 31 -15.04 -2.76 -21.34
N ALA A 32 -15.30 -1.82 -22.25
CA ALA A 32 -16.45 -1.88 -23.17
C ALA A 32 -16.38 -3.12 -24.09
N LEU A 33 -15.20 -3.45 -24.62
CA LEU A 33 -14.98 -4.67 -25.41
C LEU A 33 -15.12 -5.94 -24.57
N ALA A 34 -14.66 -5.93 -23.31
CA ALA A 34 -14.83 -7.03 -22.37
C ALA A 34 -16.30 -7.30 -22.09
N ASN A 35 -17.09 -6.25 -21.85
CA ASN A 35 -18.54 -6.37 -21.73
C ASN A 35 -19.16 -6.95 -23.01
N ALA A 36 -18.80 -6.44 -24.19
CA ALA A 36 -19.34 -6.95 -25.46
C ALA A 36 -19.00 -8.44 -25.71
N VAL A 37 -17.78 -8.87 -25.41
CA VAL A 37 -17.34 -10.26 -25.54
C VAL A 37 -18.07 -11.16 -24.54
N ARG A 38 -18.20 -10.71 -23.29
CA ARG A 38 -18.93 -11.42 -22.24
C ARG A 38 -20.40 -11.60 -22.61
N GLU A 39 -21.10 -10.53 -23.02
CA GLU A 39 -22.51 -10.61 -23.41
C GLU A 39 -22.71 -11.56 -24.59
N ALA A 40 -21.82 -11.51 -25.59
CA ALA A 40 -21.88 -12.46 -26.72
C ALA A 40 -21.68 -13.91 -26.27
N ALA A 41 -20.81 -14.16 -25.29
CA ALA A 41 -20.62 -15.50 -24.72
C ALA A 41 -21.86 -15.96 -23.94
N ILE A 42 -22.50 -15.08 -23.16
CA ILE A 42 -23.71 -15.38 -22.40
C ILE A 42 -24.88 -15.69 -23.32
N ASP A 43 -25.14 -14.82 -24.31
CA ASP A 43 -26.22 -14.99 -25.29
C ASP A 43 -26.07 -16.28 -26.10
N GLY A 44 -24.82 -16.70 -26.32
CA GLY A 44 -24.47 -17.90 -27.05
C GLY A 44 -24.23 -19.16 -26.21
N ASP A 45 -24.43 -19.11 -24.88
CA ASP A 45 -24.15 -20.22 -23.96
C ASP A 45 -22.71 -20.76 -24.12
N GLY A 46 -21.73 -19.86 -23.99
CA GLY A 46 -20.30 -20.11 -24.18
C GLY A 46 -19.83 -20.08 -25.64
N ARG A 47 -20.73 -19.84 -26.61
CA ARG A 47 -20.40 -19.74 -28.05
C ARG A 47 -20.42 -18.29 -28.55
N ILE A 48 -19.29 -17.80 -29.08
CA ILE A 48 -19.16 -16.43 -29.58
C ILE A 48 -19.12 -16.43 -31.12
N ALA A 49 -20.02 -15.68 -31.75
CA ALA A 49 -20.00 -15.46 -33.20
C ALA A 49 -18.98 -14.38 -33.60
N LEU A 50 -18.19 -14.64 -34.63
CA LEU A 50 -17.21 -13.68 -35.13
C LEU A 50 -17.89 -12.61 -36.00
N ARG A 51 -17.50 -11.35 -35.82
CA ARG A 51 -18.01 -10.19 -36.56
C ARG A 51 -17.46 -10.18 -37.99
N GLY A 52 -18.32 -9.84 -38.96
CA GLY A 52 -17.97 -9.84 -40.40
C GLY A 52 -17.67 -11.25 -40.97
N SER A 53 -18.00 -12.30 -40.23
CA SER A 53 -17.54 -13.66 -40.48
C SER A 53 -18.66 -14.68 -40.22
N PRO A 54 -18.75 -15.80 -40.98
CA PRO A 54 -19.77 -16.83 -40.75
C PRO A 54 -19.38 -17.82 -39.63
N TYR A 55 -18.21 -17.65 -39.01
CA TYR A 55 -17.65 -18.57 -38.03
C TYR A 55 -18.02 -18.17 -36.60
N ALA A 56 -17.95 -19.12 -35.69
CA ALA A 56 -18.21 -18.89 -34.27
C ALA A 56 -17.44 -19.93 -33.45
N VAL A 57 -16.77 -19.46 -32.40
CA VAL A 57 -15.92 -20.26 -31.50
C VAL A 57 -16.66 -20.60 -30.21
N THR A 58 -16.15 -21.58 -29.47
CA THR A 58 -16.72 -21.99 -28.19
C THR A 58 -15.64 -21.94 -27.13
N LEU A 59 -15.91 -21.22 -26.05
CA LEU A 59 -15.00 -21.09 -24.93
C LEU A 59 -14.94 -22.39 -24.13
N PRO A 60 -13.81 -22.74 -23.51
CA PRO A 60 -13.77 -23.77 -22.48
C PRO A 60 -14.75 -23.42 -21.34
N GLU A 61 -15.50 -24.41 -20.85
CA GLU A 61 -16.54 -24.20 -19.83
C GLU A 61 -16.04 -23.44 -18.59
N ALA A 62 -14.84 -23.78 -18.13
CA ALA A 62 -14.26 -23.15 -16.95
C ALA A 62 -13.80 -21.70 -17.21
N ASP A 63 -13.50 -21.32 -18.46
CA ASP A 63 -13.18 -19.93 -18.83
C ASP A 63 -14.47 -19.12 -18.99
N PHE A 64 -15.49 -19.73 -19.61
CA PHE A 64 -16.81 -19.13 -19.70
C PHE A 64 -17.43 -18.87 -18.32
N ALA A 65 -17.35 -19.84 -17.41
CA ALA A 65 -17.82 -19.67 -16.03
C ALA A 65 -17.09 -18.51 -15.33
N ALA A 66 -15.77 -18.43 -15.44
CA ALA A 66 -14.99 -17.32 -14.85
C ALA A 66 -15.43 -15.95 -15.38
N ILE A 67 -15.55 -15.80 -16.71
CA ILE A 67 -15.99 -14.55 -17.36
C ILE A 67 -17.44 -14.19 -16.99
N ARG A 68 -18.32 -15.18 -16.87
CA ARG A 68 -19.74 -14.99 -16.53
C ARG A 68 -19.90 -14.56 -15.07
N ASP A 69 -19.26 -15.28 -14.15
CA ASP A 69 -19.51 -15.23 -12.71
C ASP A 69 -18.66 -14.14 -12.02
N TYR A 70 -17.51 -13.76 -12.60
CA TYR A 70 -16.61 -12.74 -12.04
C TYR A 70 -16.35 -11.57 -13.03
N PRO A 71 -17.41 -10.82 -13.40
CA PRO A 71 -17.30 -9.76 -14.39
C PRO A 71 -16.37 -8.62 -13.98
N LEU A 72 -16.32 -8.26 -12.69
CA LEU A 72 -15.49 -7.16 -12.21
C LEU A 72 -14.00 -7.45 -12.35
N ALA A 73 -13.58 -8.68 -12.00
CA ALA A 73 -12.21 -9.13 -12.17
C ALA A 73 -11.84 -9.30 -13.66
N PHE A 74 -12.76 -9.78 -14.50
CA PHE A 74 -12.53 -9.83 -15.96
C PHE A 74 -12.31 -8.43 -16.56
N ARG A 75 -13.08 -7.43 -16.12
CA ARG A 75 -12.90 -6.02 -16.52
C ARG A 75 -11.59 -5.44 -16.00
N ALA A 76 -11.25 -5.71 -14.74
CA ALA A 76 -9.96 -5.30 -14.17
C ALA A 76 -8.80 -5.91 -14.99
N GLY A 77 -8.87 -7.19 -15.34
CA GLY A 77 -7.89 -7.82 -16.22
C GLY A 77 -7.89 -7.27 -17.65
N ALA A 78 -9.03 -6.79 -18.15
CA ALA A 78 -9.14 -6.15 -19.47
C ALA A 78 -8.51 -4.74 -19.49
N ILE A 79 -8.54 -4.04 -18.36
CA ILE A 79 -7.65 -2.88 -18.14
C ILE A 79 -6.21 -3.38 -18.07
N GLY A 80 -6.03 -4.49 -17.35
CA GLY A 80 -4.87 -5.36 -17.43
C GLY A 80 -3.57 -4.70 -16.97
N PRO A 81 -2.45 -4.94 -17.66
CA PRO A 81 -1.15 -4.32 -17.46
C PRO A 81 -1.18 -2.85 -17.09
N ASP A 82 -2.10 -2.11 -17.71
CA ASP A 82 -2.26 -0.67 -17.55
C ASP A 82 -2.79 -0.29 -16.16
N ASN A 83 -3.27 -1.24 -15.35
CA ASN A 83 -3.54 -1.00 -13.93
C ASN A 83 -2.24 -0.81 -13.15
N MET A 84 -1.18 -1.51 -13.51
CA MET A 84 0.12 -1.48 -12.80
C MET A 84 0.91 -0.20 -13.10
N VAL A 85 0.29 0.70 -13.85
CA VAL A 85 0.87 1.89 -14.44
C VAL A 85 0.47 3.10 -13.61
N PHE A 86 1.47 3.70 -12.96
CA PHE A 86 1.40 5.12 -12.69
C PHE A 86 1.28 5.83 -14.05
N PRO A 87 0.28 6.69 -14.30
CA PRO A 87 -0.15 6.96 -15.66
C PRO A 87 0.99 7.38 -16.62
N GLY A 88 1.06 6.70 -17.77
CA GLY A 88 2.12 6.83 -18.77
C GLY A 88 3.44 6.10 -18.44
N MET A 89 3.43 5.14 -17.53
CA MET A 89 4.54 4.21 -17.25
C MET A 89 4.09 2.74 -17.35
N THR A 90 4.19 2.09 -18.52
CA THR A 90 3.78 0.69 -18.72
C THR A 90 4.41 -0.26 -17.73
N ASP A 91 3.63 -1.26 -17.33
CA ASP A 91 4.11 -2.45 -16.64
C ASP A 91 5.30 -3.07 -17.40
N PRO A 92 6.50 -3.18 -16.78
CA PRO A 92 7.71 -3.61 -17.47
C PRO A 92 7.64 -5.04 -18.01
N SER A 93 6.67 -5.83 -17.56
CA SER A 93 6.43 -7.20 -18.00
C SER A 93 5.89 -7.30 -19.45
N HIS A 94 5.49 -6.17 -20.06
CA HIS A 94 5.13 -6.06 -21.49
C HIS A 94 6.05 -5.10 -22.24
N ALA A 95 7.01 -4.51 -21.53
CA ALA A 95 8.05 -3.72 -22.14
C ALA A 95 8.88 -4.57 -23.11
N ILE A 96 9.64 -3.86 -23.93
CA ILE A 96 10.46 -4.37 -25.02
C ILE A 96 11.13 -5.71 -24.67
N GLY A 97 10.73 -6.78 -25.37
CA GLY A 97 11.39 -8.08 -25.32
C GLY A 97 10.75 -9.11 -24.40
N ARG A 98 9.66 -8.77 -23.71
CA ARG A 98 9.08 -9.59 -22.64
C ARG A 98 8.02 -10.61 -23.06
N ARG A 99 7.76 -10.75 -24.36
CA ARG A 99 6.76 -11.70 -24.94
C ARG A 99 5.43 -11.61 -24.16
N PRO A 100 4.71 -10.50 -24.29
CA PRO A 100 3.72 -10.06 -23.30
C PRO A 100 2.53 -11.03 -23.11
N TYR A 101 2.22 -11.86 -24.10
CA TYR A 101 1.21 -12.93 -23.96
C TYR A 101 1.64 -14.08 -23.03
N GLU A 102 2.95 -14.33 -22.88
CA GLU A 102 3.44 -15.35 -21.95
C GLU A 102 3.20 -14.95 -20.49
N GLN A 103 3.12 -13.66 -20.20
CA GLN A 103 2.71 -13.20 -18.89
C GLN A 103 1.23 -13.45 -18.63
N CYS A 104 0.34 -13.14 -19.60
CA CYS A 104 -1.07 -13.48 -19.43
C CYS A 104 -1.26 -14.99 -19.21
N GLU A 105 -0.46 -15.82 -19.90
CA GLU A 105 -0.44 -17.27 -19.67
C GLU A 105 0.13 -17.64 -18.29
N ALA A 106 1.16 -16.95 -17.80
CA ALA A 106 1.72 -17.15 -16.47
C ALA A 106 0.72 -16.75 -15.37
N LEU A 107 0.00 -15.63 -15.53
CA LEU A 107 -1.12 -15.24 -14.67
C LEU A 107 -2.20 -16.33 -14.70
N TYR A 108 -2.62 -16.77 -15.89
CA TYR A 108 -3.64 -17.81 -16.03
C TYR A 108 -3.23 -19.14 -15.36
N ALA A 109 -1.95 -19.50 -15.43
CA ALA A 109 -1.40 -20.68 -14.76
C ALA A 109 -1.31 -20.52 -13.23
N ALA A 110 -1.12 -19.29 -12.74
CA ALA A 110 -1.04 -18.95 -11.31
C ALA A 110 -2.41 -18.70 -10.65
N ALA A 111 -3.48 -18.60 -11.43
CA ALA A 111 -4.84 -18.42 -10.93
C ALA A 111 -5.30 -19.67 -10.15
N ALA A 112 -5.72 -19.46 -8.90
CA ALA A 112 -6.23 -20.46 -7.98
C ALA A 112 -7.75 -20.40 -7.82
N THR A 113 -8.36 -19.22 -8.01
CA THR A 113 -9.80 -18.98 -7.88
C THR A 113 -10.44 -18.53 -9.21
N GLY A 114 -11.77 -18.40 -9.22
CA GLY A 114 -12.52 -18.02 -10.41
C GLY A 114 -12.35 -16.57 -10.84
N ASP A 115 -12.25 -15.64 -9.89
CA ASP A 115 -11.97 -14.22 -10.10
C ASP A 115 -10.56 -13.97 -10.63
N GLU A 116 -9.56 -14.66 -10.10
CA GLU A 116 -8.16 -14.57 -10.58
C GLU A 116 -8.03 -15.10 -12.00
N ARG A 117 -8.73 -16.19 -12.30
CA ARG A 117 -8.82 -16.74 -13.65
C ARG A 117 -9.51 -15.76 -14.59
N ALA A 118 -10.57 -15.09 -14.14
CA ALA A 118 -11.24 -14.05 -14.91
C ALA A 118 -10.29 -12.86 -15.17
N TYR A 119 -9.52 -12.42 -14.18
CA TYR A 119 -8.49 -11.39 -14.35
C TYR A 119 -7.45 -11.79 -15.41
N ALA A 120 -6.91 -13.01 -15.33
CA ALA A 120 -5.95 -13.50 -16.33
C ALA A 120 -6.54 -13.61 -17.75
N LEU A 121 -7.81 -14.01 -17.89
CA LEU A 121 -8.51 -13.99 -19.18
C LEU A 121 -8.73 -12.56 -19.69
N GLY A 122 -8.92 -11.60 -18.79
CA GLY A 122 -8.94 -10.18 -19.11
C GLY A 122 -7.60 -9.71 -19.70
N CYS A 123 -6.47 -10.16 -19.16
CA CYS A 123 -5.13 -9.84 -19.71
C CYS A 123 -5.00 -10.27 -21.18
N PHE A 124 -5.51 -11.45 -21.54
CA PHE A 124 -5.56 -11.90 -22.92
C PHE A 124 -6.45 -11.02 -23.80
N LEU A 125 -7.57 -10.53 -23.26
CA LEU A 125 -8.42 -9.58 -23.98
C LEU A 125 -7.67 -8.29 -24.25
N HIS A 126 -7.07 -7.69 -23.21
CA HIS A 126 -6.25 -6.47 -23.33
C HIS A 126 -5.22 -6.61 -24.46
N GLY A 127 -4.34 -7.62 -24.36
CA GLY A 127 -3.30 -7.84 -25.37
C GLY A 127 -3.84 -8.11 -26.79
N ALA A 128 -4.95 -8.84 -26.92
CA ALA A 128 -5.59 -9.06 -28.22
C ALA A 128 -6.19 -7.79 -28.81
N THR A 129 -6.75 -6.92 -27.97
CA THR A 129 -7.30 -5.64 -28.41
C THR A 129 -6.19 -4.67 -28.82
N ASP A 130 -5.08 -4.62 -28.08
CA ASP A 130 -3.93 -3.75 -28.39
C ASP A 130 -3.16 -4.20 -29.61
N ALA A 131 -3.02 -5.51 -29.82
CA ALA A 131 -2.46 -6.05 -31.05
C ALA A 131 -3.11 -5.44 -32.30
N VAL A 132 -4.43 -5.26 -32.26
CA VAL A 132 -5.19 -4.68 -33.37
C VAL A 132 -5.17 -3.16 -33.30
N ALA A 133 -5.41 -2.58 -32.13
CA ALA A 133 -5.51 -1.14 -31.95
C ALA A 133 -4.21 -0.42 -32.28
N HIS A 134 -3.07 -0.89 -31.78
CA HIS A 134 -1.80 -0.23 -32.06
C HIS A 134 -1.33 -0.36 -33.50
N HIS A 135 -1.81 -1.35 -34.26
CA HIS A 135 -1.61 -1.32 -35.71
C HIS A 135 -2.31 -0.08 -36.34
N PHE A 136 -3.53 0.25 -35.89
CA PHE A 136 -4.22 1.47 -36.29
C PHE A 136 -3.56 2.73 -35.72
N VAL A 137 -3.26 2.77 -34.43
CA VAL A 137 -2.74 3.96 -33.76
C VAL A 137 -1.38 4.34 -34.34
N ASN A 138 -0.46 3.37 -34.47
CA ASN A 138 0.88 3.60 -35.01
C ASN A 138 0.88 4.17 -36.43
N TYR A 139 -0.17 3.91 -37.22
CA TYR A 139 -0.35 4.52 -38.53
C TYR A 139 -0.53 6.05 -38.44
N PHE A 140 -1.28 6.53 -37.45
CA PHE A 140 -1.54 7.96 -37.26
C PHE A 140 -0.44 8.67 -36.46
N THR A 141 0.15 7.98 -35.49
CA THR A 141 1.21 8.55 -34.64
C THR A 141 2.55 8.59 -35.36
N GLY A 142 2.78 7.64 -36.29
CA GLY A 142 3.97 7.59 -37.12
C GLY A 142 5.06 6.66 -36.57
N GLU A 143 4.85 6.08 -35.39
CA GLU A 143 5.82 5.25 -34.70
C GLU A 143 5.16 4.35 -33.66
N THR A 144 5.88 3.35 -33.15
CA THR A 144 5.42 2.49 -32.04
C THR A 144 5.37 3.29 -30.75
N PHE A 145 4.40 3.01 -29.89
CA PHE A 145 4.42 3.49 -28.52
C PHE A 145 5.73 3.09 -27.85
N THR A 146 6.56 4.09 -27.51
CA THR A 146 7.83 3.88 -26.82
C THR A 146 7.73 4.56 -25.48
N LEU A 147 7.35 3.78 -24.48
CA LEU A 147 7.39 4.24 -23.11
C LEU A 147 8.80 4.17 -22.55
N ASN A 148 9.00 5.04 -21.55
CA ASN A 148 10.24 5.41 -20.90
C ASN A 148 11.40 4.42 -21.15
N PRO A 149 12.49 4.86 -21.80
CA PRO A 149 13.58 3.95 -22.11
C PRO A 149 14.13 3.31 -20.83
N ILE A 150 14.34 1.99 -20.88
CA ILE A 150 14.99 1.20 -19.82
C ILE A 150 16.35 1.80 -19.42
N THR A 151 16.97 2.66 -20.24
CA THR A 151 18.31 3.22 -20.00
C THR A 151 18.42 4.65 -20.55
N ALA A 152 19.23 5.51 -19.94
CA ALA A 152 19.50 6.89 -20.37
C ALA A 152 20.11 7.02 -21.78
N GLU A 153 20.59 5.91 -22.36
CA GLU A 153 21.19 5.87 -23.70
C GLU A 153 20.15 5.66 -24.82
N ARG A 154 18.90 5.31 -24.50
CA ARG A 154 17.81 5.24 -25.49
C ARG A 154 17.08 6.59 -25.54
N ALA A 155 16.76 7.03 -26.74
CA ALA A 155 16.01 8.27 -26.93
C ALA A 155 14.57 8.10 -26.42
N PHE A 156 14.00 9.18 -25.89
CA PHE A 156 12.63 9.30 -25.39
C PHE A 156 11.99 10.55 -25.99
N ALA A 157 10.71 10.45 -26.38
CA ALA A 157 9.94 11.57 -26.91
C ALA A 157 8.51 11.53 -26.39
N LEU A 158 8.15 12.52 -25.56
CA LEU A 158 6.78 12.70 -25.10
C LEU A 158 5.80 13.00 -26.26
N ASP A 159 6.27 13.61 -27.36
CA ASP A 159 5.44 13.87 -28.57
C ASP A 159 4.75 12.60 -29.08
N ASN A 160 5.46 11.47 -29.09
CA ASN A 160 4.91 10.18 -29.47
C ASN A 160 3.82 9.69 -28.50
N VAL A 161 4.12 9.77 -27.20
CA VAL A 161 3.22 9.35 -26.12
C VAL A 161 1.93 10.16 -26.19
N VAL A 162 2.04 11.48 -26.36
CA VAL A 162 0.90 12.39 -26.55
C VAL A 162 0.11 12.05 -27.80
N ARG A 163 0.77 11.76 -28.93
CA ARG A 163 0.08 11.40 -30.18
C ARG A 163 -0.72 10.10 -30.06
N HIS A 164 -0.13 9.06 -29.47
CA HIS A 164 -0.85 7.81 -29.16
C HIS A 164 -2.07 8.14 -28.38
N ILE A 165 -1.82 8.80 -27.24
CA ILE A 165 -2.86 9.19 -26.34
C ILE A 165 -4.01 9.86 -27.13
N VAL A 166 -3.74 10.95 -27.85
CA VAL A 166 -4.77 11.73 -28.56
C VAL A 166 -5.55 10.92 -29.58
N VAL A 167 -4.86 10.19 -30.47
CA VAL A 167 -5.52 9.34 -31.49
C VAL A 167 -6.49 8.37 -30.84
N GLU A 168 -6.05 7.85 -29.73
CA GLU A 168 -6.66 6.77 -29.07
C GLU A 168 -7.92 7.18 -28.28
N SER A 169 -7.94 8.37 -27.68
CA SER A 169 -9.17 8.92 -27.11
C SER A 169 -10.18 9.41 -28.13
N MET A 170 -9.75 9.71 -29.36
CA MET A 170 -10.71 9.94 -30.43
C MET A 170 -11.55 8.68 -30.70
N ILE A 171 -10.98 7.49 -30.51
CA ILE A 171 -11.68 6.20 -30.63
C ILE A 171 -12.65 6.03 -29.46
N GLN A 172 -12.21 6.27 -28.22
CA GLN A 172 -13.10 6.28 -27.06
C GLN A 172 -14.29 7.22 -27.26
N ARG A 173 -14.04 8.47 -27.63
CA ARG A 173 -15.11 9.48 -27.78
C ARG A 173 -16.11 9.06 -28.86
N ALA A 174 -15.63 8.52 -29.98
CA ALA A 174 -16.51 7.99 -31.03
C ALA A 174 -17.39 6.84 -30.52
N LEU A 175 -16.83 5.95 -29.70
CA LEU A 175 -17.58 4.85 -29.07
C LEU A 175 -18.60 5.35 -28.06
N PHE A 176 -18.21 6.29 -27.20
CA PHE A 176 -19.10 6.90 -26.21
C PHE A 176 -20.28 7.63 -26.88
N GLU A 177 -20.01 8.39 -27.95
CA GLU A 177 -21.07 9.07 -28.72
C GLU A 177 -22.04 8.08 -29.38
N ALA A 178 -21.55 6.89 -29.78
CA ALA A 178 -22.37 5.84 -30.36
C ALA A 178 -23.20 5.05 -29.33
N ALA A 179 -22.60 4.75 -28.16
CA ALA A 179 -23.20 3.96 -27.10
C ALA A 179 -22.78 4.48 -25.70
N PRO A 180 -23.43 5.54 -25.19
CA PRO A 180 -23.07 6.14 -23.90
C PRO A 180 -23.20 5.19 -22.70
N ASP A 181 -24.18 4.28 -22.74
CA ASP A 181 -24.47 3.33 -21.66
C ASP A 181 -23.32 2.33 -21.42
N ASP A 182 -22.47 2.08 -22.43
CA ASP A 182 -21.29 1.21 -22.31
C ASP A 182 -20.17 1.85 -21.45
N PHE A 183 -20.28 3.15 -21.15
CA PHE A 183 -19.31 3.94 -20.38
C PHE A 183 -19.92 4.53 -19.11
N ASP A 184 -21.06 4.02 -18.65
CA ASP A 184 -21.63 4.39 -17.36
C ASP A 184 -20.91 3.73 -16.18
N GLN A 185 -21.29 4.12 -14.95
CA GLN A 185 -20.66 3.60 -13.73
C GLN A 185 -20.80 2.08 -13.59
N GLY A 186 -21.93 1.48 -13.97
CA GLY A 186 -22.12 0.04 -13.84
C GLY A 186 -21.31 -0.75 -14.88
N SER A 187 -21.17 -0.18 -16.07
CA SER A 187 -20.41 -0.76 -17.18
C SER A 187 -18.90 -0.71 -16.97
N LEU A 188 -18.39 0.37 -16.34
CA LEU A 188 -16.96 0.58 -16.10
C LEU A 188 -16.45 0.11 -14.73
N LEU A 189 -17.36 -0.22 -13.80
CA LEU A 189 -16.98 -0.78 -12.50
C LEU A 189 -16.18 -2.07 -12.68
N HIS A 190 -15.05 -2.16 -11.98
CA HIS A 190 -14.12 -3.28 -11.98
C HIS A 190 -13.54 -3.44 -10.57
N ASP A 191 -12.92 -4.60 -10.32
CA ASP A 191 -12.38 -4.96 -9.01
C ASP A 191 -11.09 -5.77 -9.20
N ILE A 192 -10.01 -5.34 -8.57
CA ILE A 192 -8.68 -5.91 -8.74
C ILE A 192 -8.50 -7.01 -7.67
N PRO A 193 -8.11 -8.24 -8.03
CA PRO A 193 -7.80 -9.26 -7.03
C PRO A 193 -6.46 -8.96 -6.35
N ASP A 194 -6.45 -8.16 -5.30
CA ASP A 194 -5.24 -7.63 -4.66
C ASP A 194 -4.22 -8.70 -4.25
N GLY A 195 -4.71 -9.75 -3.58
CA GLY A 195 -3.88 -10.90 -3.18
C GLY A 195 -3.29 -11.67 -4.36
N PHE A 196 -3.87 -11.56 -5.56
CA PHE A 196 -3.32 -12.11 -6.79
C PHE A 196 -2.22 -11.24 -7.36
N LEU A 197 -2.39 -9.91 -7.36
CA LEU A 197 -1.34 -9.01 -7.79
C LEU A 197 -0.11 -9.13 -6.88
N LEU A 198 -0.30 -9.10 -5.56
CA LEU A 198 0.81 -9.23 -4.60
C LEU A 198 1.66 -10.48 -4.87
N ARG A 199 1.03 -11.64 -5.03
CA ARG A 199 1.74 -12.91 -5.23
C ARG A 199 2.28 -13.16 -6.64
N THR A 200 1.90 -12.36 -7.63
CA THR A 200 2.38 -12.54 -9.02
C THR A 200 3.35 -11.45 -9.44
N TYR A 201 3.12 -10.22 -9.00
CA TYR A 201 3.88 -9.04 -9.39
C TYR A 201 4.84 -8.52 -8.33
N LEU A 202 4.71 -8.92 -7.06
CA LEU A 202 5.59 -8.46 -5.98
C LEU A 202 6.25 -9.60 -5.19
N ASP A 203 6.11 -10.84 -5.66
CA ASP A 203 6.83 -12.00 -5.12
C ASP A 203 7.99 -12.39 -6.05
N PRO A 204 9.25 -12.27 -5.61
CA PRO A 204 10.43 -12.67 -6.41
C PRO A 204 10.44 -14.13 -6.89
N GLU A 205 9.69 -15.01 -6.24
CA GLU A 205 9.55 -16.42 -6.64
C GLU A 205 8.48 -16.64 -7.71
N ALA A 206 7.63 -15.64 -7.98
CA ALA A 206 6.59 -15.73 -8.97
C ALA A 206 7.15 -15.66 -10.40
N THR A 207 6.59 -16.47 -11.31
CA THR A 207 6.99 -16.47 -12.72
C THR A 207 6.77 -15.12 -13.39
N VAL A 208 5.67 -14.42 -13.06
CA VAL A 208 5.35 -13.10 -13.62
C VAL A 208 6.40 -12.07 -13.18
N TRP A 209 6.72 -12.00 -11.88
CA TRP A 209 7.80 -11.13 -11.39
C TRP A 209 9.15 -11.44 -12.05
N GLN A 210 9.55 -12.72 -12.12
CA GLN A 210 10.83 -13.12 -12.72
C GLN A 210 10.93 -12.71 -14.18
N MET A 211 9.82 -12.82 -14.93
CA MET A 211 9.76 -12.34 -16.30
C MET A 211 9.87 -10.82 -16.38
N ALA A 212 9.15 -10.09 -15.51
CA ALA A 212 9.11 -8.64 -15.51
C ALA A 212 10.45 -8.00 -15.09
N ALA A 213 11.07 -8.53 -14.03
CA ALA A 213 12.23 -7.97 -13.37
C ALA A 213 13.58 -8.42 -13.95
N GLU A 214 13.62 -9.39 -14.88
CA GLU A 214 14.87 -10.05 -15.32
C GLU A 214 16.03 -9.08 -15.63
N ASP A 215 15.80 -8.06 -16.47
CA ASP A 215 16.86 -7.12 -16.87
C ASP A 215 17.21 -6.13 -15.76
N ALA A 216 16.18 -5.60 -15.08
CA ALA A 216 16.36 -4.68 -13.96
C ALA A 216 17.14 -5.35 -12.82
N TYR A 217 16.79 -6.59 -12.51
CA TYR A 217 17.45 -7.41 -11.51
C TYR A 217 18.87 -7.78 -11.94
N ALA A 218 19.10 -8.13 -13.20
CA ALA A 218 20.45 -8.34 -13.71
C ALA A 218 21.33 -7.08 -13.62
N ALA A 219 20.77 -5.91 -13.91
CA ALA A 219 21.47 -4.63 -13.75
C ALA A 219 21.80 -4.32 -12.28
N PHE A 220 20.84 -4.59 -11.38
CA PHE A 220 21.06 -4.48 -9.93
C PHE A 220 22.17 -5.41 -9.44
N GLU A 221 22.13 -6.69 -9.83
CA GLU A 221 23.15 -7.69 -9.48
C GLU A 221 24.54 -7.33 -10.02
N ALA A 222 24.62 -6.78 -11.25
CA ALA A 222 25.87 -6.30 -11.82
C ALA A 222 26.43 -5.10 -11.03
N ALA A 223 25.58 -4.13 -10.68
CA ALA A 223 25.97 -2.97 -9.87
C ALA A 223 26.48 -3.41 -8.48
N ARG A 224 25.78 -4.37 -7.85
CA ARG A 224 26.18 -4.98 -6.57
C ARG A 224 27.52 -5.70 -6.68
N ALA A 225 27.75 -6.44 -7.75
CA ALA A 225 29.03 -7.13 -7.98
C ALA A 225 30.20 -6.16 -8.20
N ASP A 226 29.95 -5.04 -8.88
CA ASP A 226 30.96 -4.01 -9.15
C ASP A 226 31.30 -3.16 -7.90
N ALA A 227 30.34 -3.01 -6.98
CA ALA A 227 30.48 -2.24 -5.75
C ALA A 227 29.89 -2.99 -4.52
N PRO A 228 30.52 -4.08 -4.07
CA PRO A 228 29.96 -4.96 -3.03
C PRO A 228 29.82 -4.29 -1.65
N ASP A 229 30.58 -3.23 -1.41
CA ASP A 229 30.55 -2.45 -0.16
C ASP A 229 29.70 -1.16 -0.29
N ALA A 230 29.09 -0.91 -1.46
CA ALA A 230 28.27 0.27 -1.64
C ALA A 230 26.90 0.07 -0.97
N PRO A 231 26.40 1.07 -0.21
CA PRO A 231 25.08 0.97 0.38
C PRO A 231 24.02 1.03 -0.72
N LEU A 232 22.86 0.43 -0.46
CA LEU A 232 21.75 0.34 -1.42
C LEU A 232 21.38 1.64 -2.15
N PRO A 233 21.31 2.85 -1.54
CA PRO A 233 20.93 4.06 -2.28
C PRO A 233 22.01 4.51 -3.27
N VAL A 234 23.28 4.18 -3.02
CA VAL A 234 24.36 4.42 -3.98
C VAL A 234 24.23 3.48 -5.17
N LEU A 235 23.85 2.22 -4.93
CA LEU A 235 23.56 1.27 -6.00
C LEU A 235 22.34 1.76 -6.80
N VAL A 236 21.20 1.99 -6.16
CA VAL A 236 19.95 2.41 -6.78
C VAL A 236 20.10 3.71 -7.58
N ALA A 237 20.72 4.75 -7.02
CA ALA A 237 20.95 6.01 -7.74
C ALA A 237 21.95 5.88 -8.91
N GLY A 238 22.77 4.82 -8.91
CA GLY A 238 23.69 4.47 -9.98
C GLY A 238 23.08 3.55 -11.04
N LEU A 239 21.90 2.97 -10.80
CA LEU A 239 21.21 2.14 -11.78
C LEU A 239 20.68 3.01 -12.91
N ASP A 240 20.93 2.55 -14.12
CA ASP A 240 20.38 3.15 -15.34
C ASP A 240 19.15 2.35 -15.75
N ILE A 241 18.09 2.39 -14.92
CA ILE A 241 16.80 1.70 -15.11
C ILE A 241 15.61 2.68 -15.00
N GLY A 242 14.43 2.29 -15.49
CA GLY A 242 13.24 3.14 -15.45
C GLY A 242 12.58 3.19 -14.07
N PRO A 243 11.71 4.19 -13.78
CA PRO A 243 10.98 4.25 -12.50
C PRO A 243 10.11 3.01 -12.23
N ALA A 244 9.48 2.44 -13.26
CA ALA A 244 8.69 1.20 -13.13
C ALA A 244 9.56 -0.03 -12.82
N ASP A 245 10.81 -0.06 -13.29
CA ASP A 245 11.77 -1.12 -12.94
C ASP A 245 12.20 -1.03 -11.48
N HIS A 246 12.41 0.18 -10.95
CA HIS A 246 12.67 0.38 -9.52
C HIS A 246 11.51 -0.12 -8.65
N LEU A 247 10.28 0.09 -9.09
CA LEU A 247 9.09 -0.40 -8.41
C LEU A 247 9.04 -1.94 -8.40
N LEU A 248 9.32 -2.60 -9.52
CA LEU A 248 9.42 -4.06 -9.56
C LEU A 248 10.51 -4.60 -8.65
N LEU A 249 11.61 -3.87 -8.47
CA LEU A 249 12.70 -4.25 -7.58
C LEU A 249 12.44 -3.91 -6.11
N ALA A 250 11.31 -3.30 -5.75
CA ALA A 250 10.99 -2.96 -4.36
C ALA A 250 11.06 -4.17 -3.40
N PRO A 251 10.58 -5.38 -3.74
CA PRO A 251 10.77 -6.57 -2.88
C PRO A 251 12.25 -6.91 -2.63
N VAL A 252 13.12 -6.69 -3.62
CA VAL A 252 14.58 -6.89 -3.49
C VAL A 252 15.17 -5.82 -2.56
N TYR A 253 14.74 -4.57 -2.71
CA TYR A 253 15.19 -3.47 -1.85
C TYR A 253 14.76 -3.67 -0.39
N ILE A 254 13.54 -4.15 -0.18
CA ILE A 254 13.01 -4.49 1.16
C ILE A 254 13.84 -5.62 1.79
N ALA A 255 14.12 -6.70 1.04
CA ALA A 255 14.95 -7.80 1.55
C ALA A 255 16.39 -7.36 1.90
N GLU A 256 16.98 -6.45 1.12
CA GLU A 256 18.29 -5.86 1.44
C GLU A 256 18.21 -4.97 2.69
N ALA A 257 17.10 -4.26 2.92
CA ALA A 257 16.88 -3.51 4.15
C ALA A 257 16.75 -4.44 5.38
N GLU A 258 16.03 -5.56 5.25
CA GLU A 258 15.97 -6.58 6.31
C GLU A 258 17.35 -7.17 6.62
N ALA A 259 18.16 -7.45 5.60
CA ALA A 259 19.54 -7.90 5.78
C ALA A 259 20.40 -6.82 6.47
N ALA A 260 20.17 -5.54 6.17
CA ALA A 260 20.85 -4.43 6.81
C ALA A 260 20.46 -4.29 8.30
N VAL A 261 19.22 -4.60 8.68
CA VAL A 261 18.79 -4.68 10.09
C VAL A 261 19.59 -5.75 10.84
N GLU A 262 19.70 -6.95 10.29
CA GLU A 262 20.49 -8.03 10.91
C GLU A 262 21.98 -7.69 11.00
N ALA A 263 22.53 -7.07 9.96
CA ALA A 263 23.92 -6.61 9.96
C ALA A 263 24.16 -5.52 11.01
N ALA A 264 23.25 -4.56 11.15
CA ALA A 264 23.35 -3.51 12.16
C ALA A 264 23.34 -4.08 13.59
N ARG A 265 22.51 -5.10 13.85
CA ARG A 265 22.50 -5.82 15.14
C ARG A 265 23.86 -6.44 15.43
N ALA A 266 24.40 -7.17 14.46
CA ALA A 266 25.71 -7.82 14.58
C ALA A 266 26.86 -6.80 14.78
N ASP A 267 26.80 -5.66 14.11
CA ASP A 267 27.78 -4.58 14.25
C ASP A 267 27.73 -3.92 15.64
N VAL A 268 26.53 -3.71 16.19
CA VAL A 268 26.35 -3.22 17.57
C VAL A 268 26.92 -4.23 18.57
N GLU A 269 26.60 -5.52 18.43
CA GLU A 269 27.14 -6.59 19.28
C GLU A 269 28.67 -6.67 19.20
N ALA A 270 29.24 -6.63 17.98
CA ALA A 270 30.68 -6.66 17.76
C ALA A 270 31.37 -5.43 18.38
N ARG A 271 30.75 -4.26 18.29
CA ARG A 271 31.29 -3.03 18.86
C ARG A 271 31.23 -3.03 20.39
N ILE A 272 30.18 -3.57 21.00
CA ILE A 272 30.12 -3.79 22.46
C ILE A 272 31.28 -4.71 22.88
N ALA A 273 31.49 -5.83 22.19
CA ALA A 273 32.58 -6.75 22.49
C ALA A 273 33.97 -6.11 22.34
N GLU A 274 34.17 -5.27 21.32
CA GLU A 274 35.41 -4.50 21.14
C GLU A 274 35.65 -3.53 22.30
N LEU A 275 34.61 -2.82 22.74
CA LEU A 275 34.66 -1.86 23.84
C LEU A 275 34.87 -2.52 25.21
N GLN A 276 34.42 -3.77 25.38
CA GLN A 276 34.67 -4.59 26.57
C GLN A 276 36.07 -5.22 26.59
N ASP A 277 36.72 -5.40 25.44
CA ASP A 277 38.04 -6.04 25.36
C ASP A 277 39.17 -5.06 25.70
N PRO A 278 39.86 -5.19 26.85
CA PRO A 278 41.00 -4.34 27.18
C PRO A 278 42.22 -4.55 26.26
N GLY A 279 42.18 -5.54 25.36
CA GLY A 279 43.16 -5.75 24.30
C GLY A 279 43.00 -4.84 23.09
N THR A 280 41.85 -4.20 22.90
CA THR A 280 41.59 -3.25 21.81
C THR A 280 41.99 -1.83 22.23
N PRO A 281 42.32 -0.93 21.28
CA PRO A 281 42.66 0.47 21.61
C PRO A 281 41.54 1.20 22.35
N ASP A 282 40.30 0.99 21.91
CA ASP A 282 39.13 1.65 22.47
C ASP A 282 38.72 1.02 23.81
N GLY A 283 38.72 -0.31 23.93
CA GLY A 283 38.41 -1.00 25.19
C GLY A 283 39.47 -0.79 26.27
N ALA A 284 40.76 -0.68 25.91
CA ALA A 284 41.82 -0.28 26.84
C ALA A 284 41.66 1.16 27.35
N THR A 285 41.10 2.04 26.51
CA THR A 285 40.82 3.43 26.87
C THR A 285 39.59 3.51 27.76
N LEU A 286 38.51 2.82 27.38
CA LEU A 286 37.23 2.79 28.09
C LEU A 286 37.37 2.14 29.47
N GLY A 287 38.04 1.00 29.53
CA GLY A 287 38.31 0.24 30.74
C GLY A 287 37.01 -0.23 31.42
N VAL A 288 36.14 -0.91 30.68
CA VAL A 288 34.88 -1.47 31.20
C VAL A 288 35.17 -2.56 32.23
N GLY A 289 34.46 -2.54 33.34
CA GLY A 289 34.44 -3.59 34.36
C GLY A 289 33.00 -3.87 34.80
N PRO A 290 32.70 -5.10 35.26
CA PRO A 290 31.36 -5.45 35.70
C PRO A 290 30.94 -4.63 36.90
N GLY A 291 29.65 -4.29 36.94
CA GLY A 291 29.02 -3.52 38.00
C GLY A 291 28.74 -4.32 39.29
N GLN A 292 27.68 -3.94 39.99
CA GLN A 292 27.22 -4.60 41.21
C GLN A 292 26.64 -6.00 40.93
N ASP A 293 26.08 -6.21 39.74
CA ASP A 293 25.53 -7.48 39.31
C ASP A 293 26.61 -8.53 38.95
N GLY A 294 27.85 -8.07 38.75
CA GLY A 294 28.99 -8.92 38.40
C GLY A 294 29.00 -9.39 36.94
N VAL A 295 28.14 -8.85 36.09
CA VAL A 295 27.99 -9.16 34.67
C VAL A 295 28.53 -7.97 33.85
N LEU A 296 29.04 -8.25 32.65
CA LEU A 296 29.48 -7.23 31.70
C LEU A 296 28.42 -7.09 30.61
N GLY A 297 28.20 -5.87 30.10
CA GLY A 297 27.17 -5.58 29.10
C GLY A 297 25.84 -5.26 29.75
N THR A 298 25.88 -4.63 30.92
CA THR A 298 24.72 -4.26 31.74
C THR A 298 24.78 -2.77 32.08
N LYS A 299 23.64 -2.20 32.45
CA LYS A 299 23.53 -0.76 32.71
C LYS A 299 24.34 -0.30 33.93
N ASP A 300 24.83 -1.21 34.77
CA ASP A 300 25.62 -0.93 35.97
C ASP A 300 27.14 -1.07 35.78
N ASP A 301 27.60 -1.34 34.56
CA ASP A 301 29.03 -1.45 34.24
C ASP A 301 29.84 -0.23 34.70
N GLU A 302 31.00 -0.48 35.30
CA GLU A 302 31.95 0.57 35.66
C GLU A 302 32.87 0.89 34.47
N THR A 303 33.29 2.15 34.33
CA THR A 303 34.29 2.55 33.32
C THR A 303 35.38 3.44 33.92
N ALA A 304 36.57 3.38 33.34
CA ALA A 304 37.73 4.11 33.83
C ALA A 304 37.81 5.57 33.33
N CYS A 305 36.97 5.97 32.36
CA CYS A 305 37.15 7.23 31.65
C CYS A 305 35.89 8.04 31.33
N SER A 306 34.77 7.82 32.03
CA SER A 306 33.48 8.54 31.80
C SER A 306 33.61 10.04 31.47
N ALA A 307 34.43 10.80 32.21
CA ALA A 307 34.66 12.23 31.94
C ALA A 307 35.76 12.54 30.91
N SER A 308 36.70 11.63 30.66
CA SER A 308 37.87 11.84 29.78
C SER A 308 37.78 11.19 28.40
N CYS A 309 36.79 10.31 28.18
CA CYS A 309 36.48 9.65 26.91
C CYS A 309 34.97 9.68 26.58
N PRO A 310 34.29 10.82 26.75
CA PRO A 310 32.82 10.90 26.81
C PRO A 310 32.10 10.28 25.61
N THR A 311 32.69 10.28 24.41
CA THR A 311 32.13 9.61 23.22
C THR A 311 32.18 8.09 23.30
N LEU A 312 33.32 7.49 23.68
CA LEU A 312 33.45 6.02 23.82
C LEU A 312 32.53 5.51 24.91
N TYR A 313 32.50 6.26 26.01
CA TYR A 313 31.61 6.03 27.12
C TYR A 313 30.14 6.05 26.68
N ALA A 314 29.69 7.11 26.02
CA ALA A 314 28.32 7.22 25.54
C ALA A 314 27.96 6.13 24.52
N THR A 315 28.87 5.82 23.59
CA THR A 315 28.67 4.76 22.59
C THR A 315 28.42 3.42 23.27
N TYR A 316 29.23 3.09 24.29
CA TYR A 316 29.10 1.84 25.03
C TYR A 316 27.73 1.68 25.68
N PHE A 317 27.32 2.67 26.48
CA PHE A 317 26.05 2.59 27.22
C PHE A 317 24.82 2.71 26.32
N VAL A 318 24.91 3.47 25.21
CA VAL A 318 23.84 3.48 24.19
C VAL A 318 23.70 2.10 23.56
N TYR A 319 24.79 1.47 23.13
CA TYR A 319 24.73 0.17 22.46
C TYR A 319 24.30 -0.95 23.40
N VAL A 320 24.83 -0.97 24.63
CA VAL A 320 24.39 -1.89 25.68
C VAL A 320 22.91 -1.68 25.99
N GLY A 321 22.46 -0.42 26.13
CA GLY A 321 21.04 -0.12 26.37
C GLY A 321 20.14 -0.57 25.21
N LEU A 322 20.59 -0.38 23.96
CA LEU A 322 19.85 -0.73 22.76
C LEU A 322 19.59 -2.24 22.64
N LEU A 323 20.55 -3.07 23.07
CA LEU A 323 20.46 -4.54 23.05
C LEU A 323 20.07 -5.18 24.39
N ALA A 324 19.95 -4.39 25.47
CA ALA A 324 19.59 -4.93 26.76
C ALA A 324 18.18 -5.55 26.71
N PRO A 325 17.98 -6.73 27.33
CA PRO A 325 16.64 -7.28 27.50
C PRO A 325 15.80 -6.27 28.29
N ARG A 326 14.61 -5.97 27.75
CA ARG A 326 13.60 -5.19 28.46
C ARG A 326 12.79 -6.16 29.32
N TYR A 327 12.15 -5.68 30.37
CA TYR A 327 11.27 -6.51 31.19
C TYR A 327 9.96 -5.78 31.44
N ASP A 328 8.86 -6.52 31.46
CA ASP A 328 7.57 -5.99 31.91
C ASP A 328 7.50 -5.96 33.44
N ALA A 329 6.44 -5.36 34.00
CA ALA A 329 6.21 -5.28 35.44
C ALA A 329 6.04 -6.65 36.12
N MET A 330 5.78 -7.72 35.35
CA MET A 330 5.72 -9.10 35.83
C MET A 330 7.07 -9.84 35.72
N ASN A 331 8.14 -9.13 35.33
CA ASN A 331 9.49 -9.65 35.12
C ASN A 331 9.56 -10.70 33.98
N ASN A 332 8.68 -10.61 32.99
CA ASN A 332 8.85 -11.33 31.73
C ASN A 332 9.82 -10.56 30.83
N GLU A 333 10.67 -11.28 30.12
CA GLU A 333 11.63 -10.69 29.17
C GLU A 333 10.89 -10.21 27.92
N LEU A 334 11.04 -8.93 27.60
CA LEU A 334 10.54 -8.25 26.41
C LEU A 334 11.67 -8.12 25.37
N PRO A 335 11.34 -8.01 24.07
CA PRO A 335 12.32 -7.73 23.01
C PRO A 335 13.15 -6.48 23.33
N SER A 336 14.43 -6.49 22.95
CA SER A 336 15.30 -5.32 23.15
C SER A 336 14.76 -4.10 22.40
N ALA A 337 15.25 -2.90 22.73
CA ALA A 337 14.84 -1.71 22.01
C ALA A 337 15.24 -1.76 20.53
N PHE A 338 16.41 -2.33 20.23
CA PHE A 338 16.81 -2.64 18.85
C PHE A 338 15.75 -3.49 18.16
N ASP A 339 15.37 -4.60 18.80
CA ASP A 339 14.43 -5.56 18.21
C ASP A 339 13.05 -4.92 18.01
N LYS A 340 12.58 -4.06 18.92
CA LYS A 340 11.32 -3.31 18.75
C LYS A 340 11.37 -2.31 17.57
N ILE A 341 12.48 -1.60 17.38
CA ILE A 341 12.66 -0.69 16.23
C ILE A 341 12.73 -1.50 14.93
N ALA A 342 13.48 -2.60 14.97
CA ALA A 342 13.63 -3.51 13.84
C ALA A 342 12.28 -4.10 13.43
N ASP A 343 11.48 -4.57 14.40
CA ASP A 343 10.15 -5.13 14.15
C ASP A 343 9.21 -4.07 13.58
N LYS A 344 9.17 -2.86 14.18
CA LYS A 344 8.40 -1.76 13.59
C LYS A 344 8.85 -1.44 12.15
N LEU A 345 10.15 -1.39 11.89
CA LEU A 345 10.65 -1.11 10.55
C LEU A 345 10.28 -2.23 9.56
N ARG A 346 10.28 -3.50 10.01
CA ARG A 346 9.79 -4.63 9.19
C ARG A 346 8.30 -4.51 8.91
N ASP A 347 7.49 -4.15 9.90
CA ASP A 347 6.05 -3.93 9.73
C ASP A 347 5.79 -2.78 8.74
N ASP A 348 6.49 -1.66 8.92
CA ASP A 348 6.43 -0.51 8.01
C ASP A 348 6.86 -0.91 6.60
N LEU A 349 7.92 -1.70 6.44
CA LEU A 349 8.36 -2.21 5.13
C LEU A 349 7.36 -3.17 4.48
N ALA A 350 6.74 -4.05 5.27
CA ALA A 350 5.74 -5.00 4.81
C ALA A 350 4.46 -4.29 4.30
N ALA A 351 4.17 -3.08 4.81
CA ALA A 351 3.04 -2.26 4.36
C ALA A 351 3.21 -1.67 2.95
N PHE A 352 4.40 -1.75 2.33
CA PHE A 352 4.63 -1.29 0.96
C PHE A 352 3.69 -1.96 -0.06
N GLY A 353 3.59 -3.30 -0.01
CA GLY A 353 2.79 -4.07 -0.96
C GLY A 353 1.33 -3.64 -0.99
N PRO A 354 0.64 -3.63 0.18
CA PRO A 354 -0.72 -3.09 0.30
C PRO A 354 -0.85 -1.64 -0.20
N ALA A 355 0.04 -0.73 0.24
CA ALA A 355 -0.01 0.68 -0.17
C ALA A 355 0.15 0.87 -1.69
N TYR A 356 0.98 0.03 -2.32
CA TYR A 356 1.15 0.01 -3.76
C TYR A 356 -0.13 -0.43 -4.48
N VAL A 357 -0.74 -1.53 -4.05
CA VAL A 357 -1.96 -2.05 -4.66
C VAL A 357 -3.13 -1.08 -4.47
N ASP A 358 -3.25 -0.44 -3.31
CA ASP A 358 -4.25 0.61 -3.08
C ASP A 358 -4.06 1.81 -4.02
N THR A 359 -2.81 2.20 -4.27
CA THR A 359 -2.50 3.28 -5.22
C THR A 359 -2.87 2.88 -6.64
N VAL A 360 -2.59 1.65 -7.05
CA VAL A 360 -3.00 1.07 -8.34
C VAL A 360 -4.53 1.06 -8.45
N GLY A 361 -5.24 0.62 -7.41
CA GLY A 361 -6.70 0.62 -7.36
C GLY A 361 -7.29 2.02 -7.50
N ASN A 362 -6.75 3.01 -6.77
CA ASN A 362 -7.17 4.41 -6.86
C ASN A 362 -6.98 4.99 -8.25
N LEU A 363 -5.80 4.79 -8.85
CA LEU A 363 -5.49 5.25 -10.20
C LEU A 363 -6.39 4.60 -11.23
N SER A 364 -6.56 3.28 -11.16
CA SER A 364 -7.41 2.55 -12.12
C SER A 364 -8.88 2.96 -12.00
N ALA A 365 -9.40 3.12 -10.79
CA ALA A 365 -10.74 3.61 -10.55
C ALA A 365 -10.94 5.00 -11.17
N ARG A 366 -10.01 5.94 -10.92
CA ARG A 366 -10.09 7.32 -11.46
C ARG A 366 -9.99 7.34 -12.99
N LEU A 367 -9.05 6.58 -13.56
CA LEU A 367 -8.86 6.48 -15.01
C LEU A 367 -10.02 5.81 -15.73
N ASN A 368 -10.90 5.11 -15.03
CA ASN A 368 -12.06 4.43 -15.58
C ASN A 368 -13.39 4.97 -15.03
N GLU A 369 -13.41 6.19 -14.49
CA GLU A 369 -14.66 6.85 -14.10
C GLU A 369 -15.62 7.06 -15.29
N PRO A 370 -16.94 7.13 -15.06
CA PRO A 370 -17.93 7.32 -16.12
C PRO A 370 -17.66 8.57 -16.96
N LEU A 371 -17.83 8.46 -18.28
CA LEU A 371 -17.76 9.62 -19.15
C LEU A 371 -19.06 10.44 -19.06
N LEU A 372 -18.95 11.75 -18.82
CA LEU A 372 -20.09 12.67 -18.83
C LEU A 372 -20.11 13.47 -20.14
N GLY A 373 -21.31 13.88 -20.59
CA GLY A 373 -21.51 14.45 -21.92
C GLY A 373 -20.58 15.62 -22.27
N GLY A 374 -19.64 15.38 -23.20
CA GLY A 374 -18.62 16.33 -23.66
C GLY A 374 -17.20 16.05 -23.13
N GLU A 375 -17.04 15.10 -22.22
CA GLU A 375 -15.78 14.66 -21.62
C GLU A 375 -15.35 13.35 -22.30
N GLY A 376 -14.10 13.31 -22.78
CA GLY A 376 -13.64 12.26 -23.67
C GLY A 376 -12.34 11.58 -23.28
N GLY A 377 -11.74 11.82 -22.10
CA GLY A 377 -10.44 11.18 -21.87
C GLY A 377 -9.72 11.38 -20.54
N PHE A 378 -8.40 11.56 -20.65
CA PHE A 378 -7.44 11.47 -19.55
C PHE A 378 -7.58 12.67 -18.59
N ASP A 379 -8.54 12.56 -17.67
CA ASP A 379 -8.86 13.57 -16.66
C ASP A 379 -8.05 13.33 -15.39
N LEU A 380 -6.72 13.45 -15.46
CA LEU A 380 -5.89 13.54 -14.26
C LEU A 380 -5.24 14.92 -14.19
N GLU A 381 -5.72 15.74 -13.27
CA GLU A 381 -5.04 16.97 -12.91
C GLU A 381 -3.78 16.66 -12.08
N PRO A 382 -2.71 17.46 -12.20
CA PRO A 382 -1.47 17.25 -11.44
C PRO A 382 -1.65 17.10 -9.92
N TRP A 383 -2.65 17.77 -9.33
CA TRP A 383 -2.93 17.69 -7.89
C TRP A 383 -3.71 16.42 -7.50
N GLU A 384 -4.41 15.77 -8.44
CA GLU A 384 -5.10 14.51 -8.19
C GLU A 384 -4.11 13.36 -8.04
N VAL A 385 -2.95 13.44 -8.72
CA VAL A 385 -1.87 12.44 -8.61
C VAL A 385 -1.40 12.28 -7.17
N GLU A 386 -1.17 13.40 -6.46
CA GLU A 386 -0.79 13.38 -5.04
C GLU A 386 -1.89 12.73 -4.17
N MET A 387 -3.16 12.94 -4.50
CA MET A 387 -4.28 12.34 -3.76
C MET A 387 -4.42 10.84 -4.03
N LEU A 388 -4.24 10.40 -5.28
CA LEU A 388 -4.38 9.00 -5.67
C LEU A 388 -3.20 8.16 -5.17
N ALA A 389 -2.01 8.78 -5.11
CA ALA A 389 -0.80 8.20 -4.54
C ALA A 389 -0.68 8.36 -3.01
N ALA A 390 -1.72 8.89 -2.34
CA ALA A 390 -1.72 9.08 -0.90
C ALA A 390 -1.32 7.83 -0.10
N PRO A 391 -1.78 6.59 -0.42
CA PRO A 391 -1.36 5.40 0.32
C PRO A 391 0.16 5.19 0.33
N LEU A 392 0.81 5.34 -0.84
CA LEU A 392 2.26 5.25 -0.95
C LEU A 392 3.01 6.44 -0.32
N LEU A 393 2.45 7.65 -0.41
CA LEU A 393 3.03 8.85 0.21
C LEU A 393 2.97 8.76 1.74
N GLU A 394 1.83 8.32 2.29
CA GLU A 394 1.63 8.12 3.72
C GLU A 394 2.51 7.00 4.25
N TRP A 395 2.60 5.87 3.54
CA TRP A 395 3.54 4.79 3.83
C TRP A 395 4.99 5.30 3.88
N SER A 396 5.40 6.06 2.85
CA SER A 396 6.75 6.64 2.81
C SER A 396 7.00 7.61 3.96
N ASP A 397 6.03 8.45 4.31
CA ASP A 397 6.18 9.42 5.40
C ASP A 397 6.27 8.68 6.75
N GLN A 398 5.50 7.62 6.97
CA GLN A 398 5.58 6.78 8.17
C GLN A 398 6.97 6.16 8.36
N LEU A 399 7.56 5.64 7.29
CA LEU A 399 8.90 5.04 7.31
C LEU A 399 10.01 6.03 7.70
N THR A 400 9.80 7.34 7.49
CA THR A 400 10.78 8.39 7.83
C THR A 400 10.64 8.95 9.24
N THR A 401 9.58 8.58 9.99
CA THR A 401 9.26 9.18 11.29
C THR A 401 9.80 8.37 12.47
N ILE A 402 11.13 8.22 12.55
CA ILE A 402 11.75 7.72 13.78
C ILE A 402 12.13 8.92 14.67
N ASP A 403 11.37 9.12 15.75
CA ASP A 403 11.70 10.10 16.79
C ASP A 403 12.82 9.55 17.69
N TYR A 404 14.07 9.76 17.25
CA TYR A 404 15.26 9.29 17.95
C TYR A 404 15.41 9.82 19.38
N ASP A 405 14.85 11.00 19.66
CA ASP A 405 14.88 11.59 21.00
C ASP A 405 13.89 10.84 21.92
N THR A 406 12.63 10.67 21.49
CA THR A 406 11.63 9.86 22.22
C THR A 406 12.11 8.42 22.42
N LEU A 407 12.74 7.84 21.39
CA LEU A 407 13.33 6.52 21.44
C LEU A 407 14.44 6.45 22.51
N LEU A 408 15.28 7.47 22.62
CA LEU A 408 16.35 7.51 23.63
C LEU A 408 15.85 7.50 25.07
N PHE A 409 14.79 8.25 25.35
CA PHE A 409 14.15 8.28 26.66
C PHE A 409 13.55 6.92 27.06
N ALA A 410 13.22 6.06 26.09
CA ALA A 410 12.70 4.72 26.35
C ALA A 410 13.78 3.65 26.62
N ILE A 411 15.05 3.93 26.29
CA ILE A 411 16.12 2.90 26.25
C ILE A 411 17.20 3.17 27.28
N LEU A 412 17.56 4.44 27.44
CA LEU A 412 18.59 4.86 28.37
C LEU A 412 17.99 5.16 29.75
N PRO A 413 18.64 4.72 30.83
CA PRO A 413 18.26 5.15 32.18
C PRO A 413 18.55 6.66 32.36
N ASP A 414 17.78 7.33 33.22
CA ASP A 414 17.82 8.79 33.39
C ASP A 414 19.21 9.32 33.72
N TRP A 415 20.01 8.58 34.49
CA TRP A 415 21.38 8.97 34.82
C TRP A 415 22.30 9.11 33.60
N ALA A 416 22.04 8.38 32.50
CA ALA A 416 22.78 8.51 31.24
C ALA A 416 22.40 9.79 30.49
N ILE A 417 21.14 10.21 30.59
CA ILE A 417 20.59 11.45 30.03
C ILE A 417 21.03 12.66 30.89
N GLU A 418 20.96 12.55 32.21
CA GLU A 418 21.49 13.53 33.16
C GLU A 418 22.98 13.77 32.95
N MET A 419 23.74 12.73 32.63
CA MET A 419 25.15 12.85 32.31
C MET A 419 25.42 13.54 30.97
N GLN A 420 24.54 13.39 29.96
CA GLN A 420 24.59 14.24 28.76
C GLN A 420 24.42 15.72 29.15
N MET A 421 23.45 16.03 30.03
CA MET A 421 23.25 17.39 30.53
C MET A 421 24.46 17.89 31.34
N LEU A 422 25.07 17.02 32.15
CA LEU A 422 26.23 17.33 32.99
C LEU A 422 27.51 17.53 32.16
N LEU A 423 27.70 16.73 31.10
CA LEU A 423 28.77 16.91 30.11
C LEU A 423 28.57 18.20 29.30
N GLN A 424 27.33 18.52 28.90
CA GLN A 424 27.01 19.79 28.23
C GLN A 424 27.33 20.99 29.12
N GLN A 425 26.98 20.93 30.40
CA GLN A 425 27.34 21.96 31.39
C GLN A 425 28.87 22.11 31.56
N ALA A 426 29.62 21.02 31.36
CA ALA A 426 31.08 21.01 31.36
C ALA A 426 31.71 21.42 29.99
N GLY A 427 30.90 21.76 28.99
CA GLY A 427 31.36 22.18 27.65
C GLY A 427 31.69 21.03 26.70
N VAL A 428 31.26 19.81 27.01
CA VAL A 428 31.40 18.60 26.19
C VAL A 428 30.06 18.26 25.57
N SER A 429 29.96 18.35 24.24
CA SER A 429 28.75 18.02 23.48
C SER A 429 28.81 16.58 22.98
N VAL A 430 28.06 15.67 23.59
CA VAL A 430 27.74 14.35 23.03
C VAL A 430 26.25 14.35 22.70
N GLN A 431 25.89 14.03 21.46
CA GLN A 431 24.49 13.84 21.07
C GLN A 431 24.20 12.35 21.12
N LEU A 432 23.46 11.90 22.13
CA LEU A 432 23.08 10.49 22.25
C LEU A 432 22.18 10.07 21.08
N ALA A 433 21.30 10.97 20.62
CA ALA A 433 20.43 10.76 19.44
C ALA A 433 21.23 10.45 18.19
N GLY A 434 22.33 11.18 17.97
CA GLY A 434 23.23 10.92 16.85
C GLY A 434 23.93 9.55 16.89
N ILE A 435 24.00 8.88 18.05
CA ILE A 435 24.56 7.52 18.17
C ILE A 435 23.53 6.48 17.72
N VAL A 436 22.26 6.66 18.10
CA VAL A 436 21.16 5.79 17.66
C VAL A 436 20.86 6.01 16.18
N GLU A 437 20.82 7.27 15.74
CA GLU A 437 20.72 7.66 14.33
C GLU A 437 21.83 6.98 13.49
N ALA A 438 23.06 6.92 13.97
CA ALA A 438 24.16 6.26 13.25
C ALA A 438 23.96 4.74 13.04
N VAL A 439 23.11 4.09 13.83
CA VAL A 439 22.77 2.66 13.68
C VAL A 439 21.57 2.47 12.76
N VAL A 440 20.53 3.28 12.92
CA VAL A 440 19.23 3.08 12.27
C VAL A 440 19.11 3.85 10.94
N GLN A 441 19.66 5.06 10.86
CA GLN A 441 19.58 5.89 9.65
C GLN A 441 20.22 5.24 8.41
N PRO A 442 21.32 4.46 8.51
CA PRO A 442 21.84 3.70 7.38
C PRO A 442 20.88 2.65 6.82
N ILE A 443 19.83 2.27 7.55
CA ILE A 443 18.80 1.32 7.12
C ILE A 443 17.64 2.07 6.47
N VAL A 444 17.17 3.16 7.10
CA VAL A 444 16.00 3.94 6.66
C VAL A 444 16.31 4.82 5.43
N ALA A 445 17.44 5.54 5.44
CA ALA A 445 17.79 6.47 4.37
C ALA A 445 17.90 5.82 2.97
N PRO A 446 18.42 4.58 2.83
CA PRO A 446 18.31 3.83 1.58
C PRO A 446 16.92 3.69 0.99
N ILE A 447 15.96 3.34 1.83
CA ILE A 447 14.59 3.06 1.42
C ILE A 447 13.90 4.37 1.02
N GLU A 448 14.10 5.42 1.83
CA GLU A 448 13.63 6.77 1.52
C GLU A 448 14.18 7.25 0.17
N GLN A 449 15.51 7.19 -0.05
CA GLN A 449 16.12 7.70 -1.29
C GLN A 449 15.79 6.84 -2.51
N ALA A 450 15.72 5.52 -2.36
CA ALA A 450 15.42 4.63 -3.47
C ALA A 450 13.96 4.76 -3.93
N ILE A 451 13.01 4.64 -3.01
CA ILE A 451 11.60 4.50 -3.35
C ILE A 451 10.92 5.88 -3.47
N ARG A 452 11.26 6.86 -2.64
CA ARG A 452 10.66 8.21 -2.77
C ARG A 452 11.24 8.97 -3.96
N GLU A 453 12.57 9.12 -4.02
CA GLU A 453 13.18 9.99 -5.02
C GLU A 453 13.21 9.39 -6.43
N GLN A 454 13.50 8.09 -6.58
CA GLN A 454 13.60 7.48 -7.92
C GLN A 454 12.25 7.00 -8.46
N PHE A 455 11.29 6.69 -7.60
CA PHE A 455 9.98 6.22 -8.03
C PHE A 455 8.91 7.30 -7.90
N LEU A 456 8.51 7.71 -6.70
CA LEU A 456 7.36 8.63 -6.51
C LEU A 456 7.58 10.02 -7.13
N ASP A 457 8.73 10.65 -6.87
CA ASP A 457 9.01 12.00 -7.36
C ASP A 457 9.17 12.02 -8.89
N ARG A 458 9.82 11.00 -9.46
CA ARG A 458 10.02 10.86 -10.91
C ARG A 458 8.71 10.61 -11.63
N ALA A 459 7.87 9.74 -11.09
CA ALA A 459 6.55 9.44 -11.64
C ALA A 459 5.65 10.68 -11.63
N THR A 460 5.65 11.43 -10.53
CA THR A 460 4.91 12.68 -10.39
C THR A 460 5.37 13.73 -11.41
N MET A 461 6.68 13.95 -11.55
CA MET A 461 7.21 14.89 -12.55
C MET A 461 6.85 14.49 -13.99
N PHE A 462 6.97 13.21 -14.32
CA PHE A 462 6.62 12.69 -15.64
C PHE A 462 5.16 12.97 -15.99
N LEU A 463 4.25 12.75 -15.04
CA LEU A 463 2.83 13.00 -15.20
C LEU A 463 2.50 14.48 -15.43
N MET A 464 3.17 15.37 -14.70
CA MET A 464 3.03 16.81 -14.90
C MET A 464 3.47 17.22 -16.30
N ASP A 465 4.63 16.73 -16.76
CA ASP A 465 5.15 17.03 -18.10
C ASP A 465 4.23 16.46 -19.20
N LEU A 466 3.69 15.25 -19.00
CA LEU A 466 2.76 14.61 -19.93
C LEU A 466 1.45 15.40 -20.04
N ALA A 467 0.83 15.76 -18.91
CA ALA A 467 -0.41 16.54 -18.88
C ALA A 467 -0.25 17.90 -19.56
N ASP A 468 0.85 18.61 -19.30
CA ASP A 468 1.17 19.89 -19.94
C ASP A 468 1.29 19.76 -21.47
N GLN A 469 1.94 18.70 -21.96
CA GLN A 469 2.12 18.52 -23.40
C GLN A 469 0.85 18.06 -24.11
N ILE A 470 0.08 17.17 -23.48
CA ILE A 470 -1.27 16.77 -23.90
C ILE A 470 -2.14 18.02 -24.14
N ALA A 471 -2.22 18.91 -23.14
CA ALA A 471 -2.99 20.15 -23.23
C ALA A 471 -2.49 21.12 -24.34
N ALA A 472 -1.21 21.03 -24.71
CA ALA A 472 -0.62 21.91 -25.72
C ALA A 472 -0.89 21.43 -27.16
N ASP A 473 -0.82 20.12 -27.41
CA ASP A 473 -0.69 19.57 -28.77
C ASP A 473 -1.97 18.91 -29.31
N GLU A 474 -2.92 18.55 -28.45
CA GLU A 474 -4.06 17.71 -28.81
C GLU A 474 -4.97 18.26 -29.89
N SER A 475 -5.45 19.50 -29.78
CA SER A 475 -6.34 20.05 -30.81
C SER A 475 -5.70 20.03 -32.21
N ALA A 476 -4.38 20.16 -32.29
CA ALA A 476 -3.66 20.07 -33.56
C ALA A 476 -3.60 18.61 -34.05
N ILE A 477 -3.28 17.66 -33.17
CA ILE A 477 -3.22 16.23 -33.46
C ILE A 477 -4.60 15.72 -33.89
N GLU A 478 -5.68 16.03 -33.14
CA GLU A 478 -7.03 15.61 -33.51
C GLU A 478 -7.43 16.08 -34.91
N SER A 479 -7.14 17.34 -35.23
CA SER A 479 -7.47 17.90 -36.56
C SER A 479 -6.71 17.20 -37.68
N GLU A 480 -5.46 16.80 -37.43
CA GLU A 480 -4.64 16.06 -38.38
C GLU A 480 -5.20 14.65 -38.60
N VAL A 481 -5.44 13.92 -37.52
CA VAL A 481 -5.93 12.53 -37.52
C VAL A 481 -7.30 12.43 -38.20
N ARG A 482 -8.25 13.33 -37.86
CA ARG A 482 -9.57 13.36 -38.54
C ARG A 482 -9.42 13.59 -40.04
N SER A 483 -8.59 14.54 -40.44
CA SER A 483 -8.39 14.85 -41.85
C SER A 483 -7.77 13.68 -42.63
N LEU A 484 -6.87 12.91 -42.00
CA LEU A 484 -6.26 11.75 -42.62
C LEU A 484 -7.24 10.58 -42.71
N ALA A 485 -7.96 10.29 -41.63
CA ALA A 485 -8.98 9.24 -41.60
C ALA A 485 -10.06 9.46 -42.66
N ASP A 486 -10.58 10.70 -42.77
CA ASP A 486 -11.59 11.05 -43.78
C ASP A 486 -11.06 10.98 -45.22
N ALA A 487 -9.76 11.20 -45.42
CA ALA A 487 -9.14 11.08 -46.74
C ALA A 487 -8.97 9.61 -47.18
N LEU A 488 -8.84 8.69 -46.22
CA LEU A 488 -8.73 7.26 -46.44
C LEU A 488 -10.09 6.56 -46.50
N ALA A 489 -11.10 7.12 -45.84
CA ALA A 489 -12.45 6.58 -45.85
C ALA A 489 -12.98 6.37 -47.28
N SER A 490 -13.84 5.37 -47.43
CA SER A 490 -14.51 5.11 -48.70
C SER A 490 -15.27 6.36 -49.17
N PRO A 491 -15.19 6.77 -50.44
CA PRO A 491 -15.92 7.93 -50.94
C PRO A 491 -17.46 7.75 -50.89
N ASP A 492 -17.91 6.51 -50.73
CA ASP A 492 -19.32 6.14 -50.58
C ASP A 492 -19.76 6.00 -49.11
N LEU A 493 -18.84 6.20 -48.14
CA LEU A 493 -19.18 6.22 -46.71
C LEU A 493 -19.86 7.56 -46.35
N PRO A 494 -21.05 7.55 -45.72
CA PRO A 494 -21.75 8.78 -45.38
C PRO A 494 -21.17 9.43 -44.12
N GLY A 495 -20.56 10.61 -44.24
CA GLY A 495 -20.04 11.38 -43.10
C GLY A 495 -18.58 11.06 -42.76
N PRO A 496 -18.05 11.67 -41.69
CA PRO A 496 -16.69 11.42 -41.19
C PRO A 496 -16.49 9.96 -40.79
N TRP A 497 -15.26 9.45 -40.88
CA TRP A 497 -14.94 8.07 -40.51
C TRP A 497 -15.21 7.77 -39.03
N PHE A 498 -14.85 8.72 -38.14
CA PHE A 498 -15.01 8.54 -36.70
C PHE A 498 -16.47 8.35 -36.25
N ASP A 499 -17.47 8.74 -37.07
CA ASP A 499 -18.88 8.48 -36.79
C ASP A 499 -19.26 6.98 -36.96
N HIS A 500 -18.34 6.15 -37.48
CA HIS A 500 -18.57 4.73 -37.81
C HIS A 500 -17.57 3.76 -37.15
N VAL A 501 -16.85 4.19 -36.11
CA VAL A 501 -15.86 3.34 -35.40
C VAL A 501 -16.47 2.02 -34.91
N ALA A 502 -17.72 2.06 -34.43
CA ALA A 502 -18.45 0.88 -33.96
C ALA A 502 -18.62 -0.22 -35.04
N ASP A 503 -18.70 0.19 -36.30
CA ASP A 503 -18.90 -0.66 -37.49
C ASP A 503 -17.58 -0.92 -38.25
N ALA A 504 -16.45 -0.43 -37.73
CA ALA A 504 -15.16 -0.52 -38.39
C ALA A 504 -14.44 -1.86 -38.15
N GLY A 505 -13.56 -2.21 -39.09
CA GLY A 505 -12.68 -3.37 -39.00
C GLY A 505 -11.81 -3.35 -37.74
N LEU A 506 -11.46 -2.17 -37.23
CA LEU A 506 -10.78 -1.97 -35.96
C LEU A 506 -11.43 -2.78 -34.81
N LEU A 507 -12.71 -2.54 -34.52
CA LEU A 507 -13.40 -3.26 -33.44
C LEU A 507 -13.78 -4.68 -33.82
N ALA A 508 -14.12 -4.93 -35.09
CA ALA A 508 -14.45 -6.27 -35.55
C ALA A 508 -13.25 -7.23 -35.37
N HIS A 509 -12.06 -6.78 -35.76
CA HIS A 509 -10.83 -7.57 -35.63
C HIS A 509 -10.41 -7.72 -34.17
N ALA A 510 -10.48 -6.65 -33.37
CA ALA A 510 -10.20 -6.72 -31.93
C ALA A 510 -11.12 -7.74 -31.24
N PHE A 511 -12.44 -7.63 -31.44
CA PHE A 511 -13.42 -8.58 -30.92
C PHE A 511 -13.16 -10.02 -31.38
N ASN A 512 -12.89 -10.22 -32.67
CA ASN A 512 -12.66 -11.55 -33.23
C ASN A 512 -11.38 -12.20 -32.69
N LEU A 513 -10.29 -11.43 -32.61
CA LEU A 513 -9.01 -11.91 -32.09
C LEU A 513 -9.13 -12.26 -30.61
N THR A 514 -9.82 -11.44 -29.82
CA THR A 514 -10.14 -11.77 -28.42
C THR A 514 -10.94 -13.07 -28.33
N ALA A 515 -12.04 -13.20 -29.08
CA ALA A 515 -12.91 -14.39 -29.01
C ALA A 515 -12.16 -15.68 -29.33
N VAL A 516 -11.33 -15.69 -30.38
CA VAL A 516 -10.56 -16.88 -30.75
C VAL A 516 -9.42 -17.15 -29.77
N THR A 517 -8.86 -16.11 -29.16
CA THR A 517 -7.83 -16.23 -28.11
C THR A 517 -8.41 -16.86 -26.86
N LEU A 518 -9.56 -16.38 -26.37
CA LEU A 518 -10.25 -16.98 -25.21
C LEU A 518 -10.73 -18.42 -25.48
N ALA A 519 -10.95 -18.79 -26.75
CA ALA A 519 -11.26 -20.17 -27.12
C ALA A 519 -10.03 -21.08 -27.12
N ASP A 520 -8.85 -20.54 -27.47
CA ASP A 520 -7.56 -21.23 -27.44
C ASP A 520 -6.40 -20.22 -27.42
N HIS A 521 -5.72 -20.10 -26.27
CA HIS A 521 -4.66 -19.09 -26.06
C HIS A 521 -3.50 -19.23 -27.06
N ARG A 522 -3.30 -20.42 -27.64
CA ARG A 522 -2.27 -20.65 -28.68
C ARG A 522 -2.50 -19.80 -29.93
N MET A 523 -3.69 -19.22 -30.11
CA MET A 523 -3.98 -18.29 -31.20
C MET A 523 -3.09 -17.05 -31.17
N ILE A 524 -2.70 -16.59 -29.98
CA ILE A 524 -1.92 -15.37 -29.80
C ILE A 524 -0.51 -15.64 -29.24
N LEU A 525 -0.33 -16.76 -28.53
CA LEU A 525 0.98 -17.14 -27.98
C LEU A 525 2.00 -17.42 -29.10
N PRO A 526 3.21 -16.84 -29.02
CA PRO A 526 4.26 -17.11 -29.98
C PRO A 526 4.76 -18.56 -29.90
N PRO A 527 5.01 -19.25 -31.03
CA PRO A 527 5.51 -20.62 -31.01
C PRO A 527 6.91 -20.77 -30.37
N PRO A 528 7.30 -21.97 -29.91
CA PRO A 528 8.63 -22.20 -29.35
C PRO A 528 9.75 -21.85 -30.34
N GLY A 529 10.72 -21.04 -29.90
CA GLY A 529 11.86 -20.61 -30.72
C GLY A 529 11.55 -19.53 -31.75
N LEU A 530 10.33 -18.97 -31.73
CA LEU A 530 9.97 -17.80 -32.50
C LEU A 530 10.05 -16.53 -31.66
N ASP A 531 10.70 -15.55 -32.26
CA ASP A 531 10.71 -14.16 -31.85
C ASP A 531 9.35 -13.53 -32.17
N GLY A 532 8.32 -13.77 -31.34
CA GLY A 532 6.97 -13.18 -31.47
C GLY A 532 6.92 -11.64 -31.39
N PRO A 533 5.74 -11.00 -31.33
CA PRO A 533 5.65 -9.55 -31.11
C PRO A 533 6.37 -9.16 -29.80
N ALA A 534 7.13 -8.06 -29.83
CA ALA A 534 7.99 -7.69 -28.69
C ALA A 534 7.27 -6.86 -27.61
N THR A 535 6.07 -6.35 -27.93
CA THR A 535 5.13 -5.61 -27.07
C THR A 535 3.71 -5.76 -27.67
N PHE A 536 2.66 -5.51 -26.90
CA PHE A 536 1.29 -5.37 -27.40
C PHE A 536 1.15 -4.18 -28.38
N ASP A 537 1.97 -3.15 -28.18
CA ASP A 537 1.86 -1.88 -28.89
C ASP A 537 2.52 -1.87 -30.27
N ALA A 538 3.10 -3.00 -30.67
CA ALA A 538 3.85 -3.10 -31.92
C ALA A 538 2.91 -3.12 -33.14
N SER A 539 3.29 -2.40 -34.19
CA SER A 539 2.64 -2.52 -35.50
C SER A 539 2.77 -3.93 -36.04
N HIS A 540 1.80 -4.37 -36.83
CA HIS A 540 1.78 -5.69 -37.48
C HIS A 540 1.71 -6.89 -36.52
N THR A 541 1.53 -6.69 -35.21
CA THR A 541 1.23 -7.76 -34.24
C THR A 541 0.16 -8.74 -34.74
N PRO A 542 -0.95 -8.32 -35.39
CA PRO A 542 -1.95 -9.25 -35.91
C PRO A 542 -1.37 -10.25 -36.92
N ALA A 543 -0.38 -9.84 -37.71
CA ALA A 543 0.29 -10.71 -38.68
C ALA A 543 1.22 -11.75 -38.01
N TRP A 544 1.68 -11.48 -36.79
CA TRP A 544 2.51 -12.40 -36.00
C TRP A 544 1.68 -13.45 -35.23
N THR A 545 0.38 -13.24 -35.06
CA THR A 545 -0.55 -14.22 -34.45
C THR A 545 -0.77 -15.44 -35.34
N GLN A 546 -1.31 -16.53 -34.78
CA GLN A 546 -1.66 -17.72 -35.57
C GLN A 546 -2.72 -17.42 -36.64
N PRO A 547 -3.80 -16.66 -36.36
CA PRO A 547 -4.70 -16.19 -37.40
C PRO A 547 -4.03 -15.36 -38.50
N GLY A 548 -2.99 -14.58 -38.16
CA GLY A 548 -2.19 -13.84 -39.13
C GLY A 548 -1.32 -14.73 -40.02
N ALA A 549 -0.62 -15.68 -39.40
CA ALA A 549 0.33 -16.57 -40.06
C ALA A 549 -0.32 -17.72 -40.83
N CYS A 550 -1.51 -18.18 -40.41
CA CYS A 550 -2.22 -19.30 -41.03
C CYS A 550 -3.31 -18.80 -42.00
N ASP A 551 -3.08 -18.98 -43.31
CA ASP A 551 -4.03 -18.57 -44.37
C ASP A 551 -5.46 -19.11 -44.16
N TYR A 552 -5.62 -20.32 -43.60
CA TYR A 552 -6.94 -20.93 -43.39
C TYR A 552 -7.73 -20.30 -42.23
N LEU A 553 -7.06 -19.60 -41.30
CA LEU A 553 -7.68 -18.88 -40.19
C LEU A 553 -7.90 -17.40 -40.52
N ARG A 554 -7.03 -16.81 -41.35
CA ARG A 554 -6.99 -15.37 -41.61
C ARG A 554 -8.34 -14.78 -41.99
N ASP A 555 -9.00 -15.33 -43.02
CA ASP A 555 -10.28 -14.80 -43.51
C ASP A 555 -11.42 -14.97 -42.48
N ALA A 556 -11.29 -15.90 -41.54
CA ALA A 556 -12.28 -16.12 -40.50
C ALA A 556 -12.18 -15.07 -39.38
N VAL A 557 -10.96 -14.65 -39.03
CA VAL A 557 -10.67 -13.74 -37.91
C VAL A 557 -10.55 -12.29 -38.38
N PHE A 558 -9.92 -12.08 -39.54
CA PHE A 558 -9.62 -10.78 -40.15
C PHE A 558 -10.30 -10.64 -41.54
N PRO A 559 -11.64 -10.59 -41.60
CA PRO A 559 -12.40 -10.68 -42.85
C PRO A 559 -12.13 -9.53 -43.84
N TYR A 560 -11.57 -8.41 -43.38
CA TYR A 560 -11.29 -7.24 -44.22
C TYR A 560 -9.82 -7.14 -44.67
N GLY A 561 -8.94 -8.02 -44.18
CA GLY A 561 -7.49 -7.96 -44.40
C GLY A 561 -6.70 -7.72 -43.11
N LEU A 562 -5.38 -7.60 -43.24
CA LEU A 562 -4.44 -7.45 -42.10
C LEU A 562 -3.75 -6.08 -42.04
N ASP A 563 -3.91 -5.25 -43.07
CA ASP A 563 -3.27 -3.94 -43.16
C ASP A 563 -4.09 -2.87 -42.40
N ALA A 564 -3.51 -1.68 -42.22
CA ALA A 564 -4.20 -0.57 -41.57
C ALA A 564 -5.48 -0.14 -42.33
N ALA A 565 -5.52 -0.34 -43.66
CA ALA A 565 -6.73 -0.11 -44.46
C ALA A 565 -7.89 -1.05 -44.08
N ALA A 566 -7.61 -2.29 -43.70
CA ALA A 566 -8.61 -3.22 -43.21
C ALA A 566 -9.24 -2.72 -41.89
N LEU A 567 -8.46 -2.08 -41.01
CA LEU A 567 -8.96 -1.51 -39.75
C LEU A 567 -9.84 -0.28 -39.97
N LEU A 568 -9.57 0.49 -41.03
CA LEU A 568 -10.37 1.64 -41.48
C LEU A 568 -11.61 1.25 -42.31
N THR A 569 -11.72 -0.01 -42.76
CA THR A 569 -12.86 -0.48 -43.55
C THR A 569 -14.11 -0.58 -42.68
N VAL A 570 -15.24 -0.09 -43.17
CA VAL A 570 -16.51 -0.08 -42.41
C VAL A 570 -17.50 -1.06 -43.04
N GLU A 571 -18.11 -1.94 -42.25
CA GLU A 571 -19.24 -2.75 -42.70
C GLU A 571 -20.53 -2.30 -42.01
N ARG A 572 -21.44 -1.72 -42.79
CA ARG A 572 -22.71 -1.19 -42.27
C ARG A 572 -23.88 -1.65 -43.13
N ASP A 573 -24.95 -2.09 -42.47
CA ASP A 573 -26.16 -2.59 -43.13
C ASP A 573 -25.88 -3.71 -44.16
N GLY A 574 -24.86 -4.54 -43.90
CA GLY A 574 -24.39 -5.61 -44.79
C GLY A 574 -23.68 -5.13 -46.06
N THR A 575 -23.28 -3.86 -46.11
CA THR A 575 -22.46 -3.28 -47.19
C THR A 575 -21.08 -2.96 -46.66
N VAL A 576 -20.04 -3.46 -47.34
CA VAL A 576 -18.63 -3.18 -47.01
C VAL A 576 -18.18 -1.92 -47.76
N HIS A 577 -17.65 -0.95 -47.01
CA HIS A 577 -17.08 0.31 -47.47
C HIS A 577 -15.56 0.25 -47.31
N PRO A 578 -14.80 -0.23 -48.33
CA PRO A 578 -13.36 -0.41 -48.22
C PRO A 578 -12.65 0.95 -48.15
N ALA A 579 -11.69 1.05 -47.23
CA ALA A 579 -10.79 2.20 -47.15
C ALA A 579 -9.75 2.22 -48.28
N GLY A 580 -9.13 3.37 -48.50
CA GLY A 580 -7.96 3.51 -49.35
C GLY A 580 -6.73 2.81 -48.77
N PRO A 581 -5.68 2.56 -49.57
CA PRO A 581 -4.47 1.89 -49.10
C PRO A 581 -3.81 2.64 -47.94
N ALA A 582 -3.57 1.93 -46.85
CA ALA A 582 -2.91 2.41 -45.65
C ALA A 582 -2.15 1.23 -45.02
N GLU A 583 -0.93 1.49 -44.56
CA GLU A 583 -0.07 0.52 -43.91
C GLU A 583 0.72 1.26 -42.82
N SER A 584 0.87 0.64 -41.65
CA SER A 584 1.58 1.25 -40.54
C SER A 584 3.07 1.40 -40.87
N PRO A 585 3.72 2.45 -40.35
CA PRO A 585 5.15 2.66 -40.55
C PRO A 585 5.94 1.50 -39.97
N VAL A 586 7.08 1.22 -40.62
CA VAL A 586 7.99 0.15 -40.19
C VAL A 586 9.18 0.75 -39.45
N GLU A 587 9.35 0.29 -38.22
CA GLU A 587 10.38 0.74 -37.31
C GLU A 587 11.77 0.25 -37.72
N CYS A 588 12.70 1.18 -37.92
CA CYS A 588 14.06 0.92 -38.39
C CYS A 588 15.06 1.72 -37.55
N HIS A 589 14.97 1.59 -36.22
CA HIS A 589 15.84 2.32 -35.29
C HIS A 589 17.28 1.79 -35.36
N ASP A 590 18.23 2.62 -35.77
CA ASP A 590 19.68 2.43 -35.50
C ASP A 590 20.05 3.29 -34.27
N GLY A 591 19.22 3.24 -33.21
CA GLY A 591 19.32 4.13 -32.04
C GLY A 591 18.71 5.54 -32.24
N ASP A 592 17.98 5.78 -33.33
CA ASP A 592 17.27 7.04 -33.62
C ASP A 592 15.75 6.80 -33.68
N LEU A 593 15.00 7.43 -32.77
CA LEU A 593 13.53 7.36 -32.75
C LEU A 593 12.89 7.93 -34.03
N GLY A 594 13.57 8.79 -34.79
CA GLY A 594 13.05 9.35 -36.04
C GLY A 594 13.34 8.54 -37.31
N ALA A 595 13.93 7.35 -37.19
CA ALA A 595 14.34 6.53 -38.34
C ALA A 595 13.30 5.46 -38.71
N PHE A 596 12.41 5.81 -39.65
CA PHE A 596 11.43 4.89 -40.26
C PHE A 596 11.72 4.68 -41.74
N ALA A 597 11.37 3.51 -42.27
CA ALA A 597 11.53 3.20 -43.69
C ALA A 597 10.21 2.77 -44.32
N ASP A 598 9.84 3.44 -45.42
CA ASP A 598 8.68 3.08 -46.24
C ASP A 598 8.84 1.73 -46.98
N ASP A 599 10.08 1.25 -47.16
CA ASP A 599 10.44 -0.02 -47.82
C ASP A 599 11.45 -0.78 -46.95
N PRO A 600 10.99 -1.45 -45.88
CA PRO A 600 11.87 -2.07 -44.91
C PRO A 600 12.53 -3.32 -45.50
N SER A 601 13.82 -3.48 -45.20
CA SER A 601 14.53 -4.72 -45.45
C SER A 601 15.50 -5.00 -44.31
N PRO A 602 15.89 -6.27 -44.08
CA PRO A 602 16.91 -6.59 -43.07
C PRO A 602 18.19 -5.76 -43.19
N ALA A 603 18.54 -5.31 -44.41
CA ALA A 603 19.71 -4.50 -44.68
C ALA A 603 19.50 -2.98 -44.46
N VAL A 604 18.25 -2.49 -44.55
CA VAL A 604 17.89 -1.07 -44.35
C VAL A 604 17.58 -0.78 -42.89
N CYS A 605 16.94 -1.72 -42.19
CA CYS A 605 16.44 -1.49 -40.83
C CYS A 605 17.42 -1.93 -39.73
N GLY A 606 18.59 -2.47 -40.09
CA GLY A 606 19.60 -2.88 -39.11
C GLY A 606 19.03 -3.82 -38.05
N LEU A 607 18.19 -4.79 -38.47
CA LEU A 607 17.50 -5.69 -37.55
C LEU A 607 18.52 -6.46 -36.70
N VAL A 608 18.56 -6.16 -35.40
CA VAL A 608 19.37 -6.86 -34.40
C VAL A 608 18.47 -7.77 -33.57
N ALA A 609 19.01 -8.89 -33.11
CA ALA A 609 18.28 -9.74 -32.17
C ALA A 609 18.12 -9.02 -30.82
N LEU A 610 17.07 -9.36 -30.07
CA LEU A 610 16.81 -8.76 -28.75
C LEU A 610 18.04 -8.85 -27.82
N ALA A 611 18.74 -9.99 -27.80
CA ALA A 611 19.95 -10.15 -26.99
C ALA A 611 21.09 -9.19 -27.39
N GLU A 612 21.28 -8.95 -28.70
CA GLU A 612 22.30 -8.02 -29.21
C GLU A 612 21.90 -6.56 -28.98
N LEU A 613 20.60 -6.28 -29.02
CA LEU A 613 20.02 -4.99 -28.70
C LEU A 613 20.18 -4.63 -27.21
N LEU A 614 19.97 -5.58 -26.30
CA LEU A 614 20.18 -5.37 -24.87
C LEU A 614 21.67 -5.09 -24.55
N GLU A 615 22.60 -5.63 -25.35
CA GLU A 615 24.05 -5.42 -25.19
C GLU A 615 24.54 -4.09 -25.81
N THR A 616 24.16 -3.81 -27.06
CA THR A 616 24.71 -2.69 -27.85
C THR A 616 23.86 -1.43 -27.83
N LYS A 617 22.61 -1.54 -27.36
CA LYS A 617 21.62 -0.47 -27.20
C LYS A 617 21.31 0.32 -28.49
N VAL A 618 21.54 -0.30 -29.65
CA VAL A 618 21.32 0.26 -31.00
C VAL A 618 20.55 -0.78 -31.82
N GLY A 619 19.40 -0.42 -32.41
CA GLY A 619 18.53 -1.35 -33.14
C GLY A 619 17.02 -1.16 -32.90
N SER A 620 16.16 -1.71 -33.76
CA SER A 620 14.70 -1.75 -33.53
C SER A 620 14.33 -2.86 -32.55
N THR A 621 13.43 -2.54 -31.64
CA THR A 621 13.19 -3.32 -30.42
C THR A 621 11.78 -3.89 -30.31
N SER A 622 10.82 -3.21 -30.95
CA SER A 622 9.39 -3.50 -30.88
C SER A 622 8.95 -4.62 -31.83
N ARG A 623 9.78 -4.94 -32.83
CA ARG A 623 9.39 -5.78 -33.98
C ARG A 623 8.14 -5.25 -34.70
N SER A 624 7.97 -3.93 -34.73
CA SER A 624 6.99 -3.20 -35.54
C SER A 624 7.28 -3.28 -37.04
N TYR A 625 7.36 -4.50 -37.56
CA TYR A 625 7.57 -4.83 -38.97
C TYR A 625 6.81 -6.13 -39.34
N PRO A 626 6.44 -6.33 -40.63
CA PRO A 626 5.75 -7.53 -41.06
C PRO A 626 6.60 -8.81 -40.92
N PRO A 627 6.02 -9.98 -40.60
CA PRO A 627 6.76 -11.25 -40.50
C PRO A 627 7.58 -11.60 -41.74
N ALA A 628 7.17 -11.15 -42.92
CA ALA A 628 7.84 -11.41 -44.19
C ALA A 628 9.25 -10.80 -44.30
N VAL A 629 9.57 -9.77 -43.50
CA VAL A 629 10.90 -9.15 -43.46
C VAL A 629 11.76 -9.65 -42.29
N SER A 630 11.23 -10.52 -41.45
CA SER A 630 11.96 -11.14 -40.34
C SER A 630 13.05 -12.11 -40.82
N PRO A 631 14.22 -12.19 -40.15
CA PRO A 631 15.17 -13.26 -40.36
C PRO A 631 14.66 -14.63 -39.85
N THR A 632 13.66 -14.65 -38.97
CA THR A 632 12.99 -15.85 -38.45
C THR A 632 11.60 -16.00 -39.07
N ALA A 633 11.30 -17.18 -39.63
CA ALA A 633 10.02 -17.41 -40.29
C ALA A 633 8.92 -17.78 -39.29
N THR A 634 7.85 -16.99 -39.21
CA THR A 634 6.64 -17.33 -38.45
C THR A 634 5.97 -18.57 -39.02
N ALA A 635 5.90 -19.64 -38.21
CA ALA A 635 5.32 -20.91 -38.62
C ALA A 635 3.84 -20.98 -38.23
N CYS A 636 2.99 -21.34 -39.18
CA CYS A 636 1.61 -21.74 -38.90
C CYS A 636 1.62 -23.10 -38.20
N LEU A 637 1.05 -23.18 -36.99
CA LEU A 637 1.07 -24.38 -36.16
C LEU A 637 -0.02 -25.41 -36.48
N GLY A 638 -0.93 -25.11 -37.41
CA GLY A 638 -2.04 -26.01 -37.76
C GLY A 638 -3.01 -26.24 -36.60
N ILE A 639 -3.28 -25.22 -35.80
CA ILE A 639 -4.17 -25.29 -34.64
C ILE A 639 -5.63 -25.48 -35.08
N GLU A 640 -6.25 -26.54 -34.57
CA GLU A 640 -7.68 -26.77 -34.75
C GLU A 640 -8.45 -26.17 -33.57
N VAL A 641 -9.33 -25.19 -33.85
CA VAL A 641 -10.28 -24.63 -32.87
C VAL A 641 -11.70 -24.91 -33.31
N PRO A 642 -12.55 -25.48 -32.45
CA PRO A 642 -13.94 -25.78 -32.77
C PRO A 642 -14.69 -24.57 -33.33
N GLY A 643 -15.22 -24.74 -34.55
CA GLY A 643 -16.01 -23.72 -35.23
C GLY A 643 -15.23 -22.79 -36.16
N LEU A 644 -13.90 -22.90 -36.22
CA LEU A 644 -13.06 -22.31 -37.27
C LEU A 644 -12.79 -23.30 -38.41
N PRO A 645 -12.28 -22.84 -39.57
CA PRO A 645 -11.81 -23.73 -40.63
C PRO A 645 -10.73 -24.69 -40.13
N ALA A 646 -10.78 -25.94 -40.57
CA ALA A 646 -9.75 -26.93 -40.26
C ALA A 646 -8.44 -26.63 -41.02
N PRO A 647 -7.27 -26.94 -40.44
CA PRO A 647 -6.00 -26.83 -41.14
C PRO A 647 -6.00 -27.70 -42.41
N PRO A 648 -5.39 -27.23 -43.51
CA PRO A 648 -5.32 -28.00 -44.75
C PRO A 648 -4.49 -29.28 -44.57
N ASP A 649 -4.90 -30.37 -45.24
CA ASP A 649 -4.13 -31.62 -45.27
C ASP A 649 -2.72 -31.36 -45.83
N ASP A 650 -1.71 -31.74 -45.05
CA ASP A 650 -0.30 -31.46 -45.33
C ASP A 650 0.12 -32.02 -46.72
N PRO A 651 0.59 -31.22 -47.71
CA PRO A 651 0.79 -31.68 -49.08
C PRO A 651 2.02 -32.60 -49.30
N GLY A 652 2.57 -33.20 -48.24
CA GLY A 652 3.88 -33.87 -48.26
C GLY A 652 3.97 -35.30 -47.68
N GLY A 653 2.89 -35.87 -47.14
CA GLY A 653 2.92 -37.17 -46.47
C GLY A 653 2.65 -38.37 -47.38
N THR A 654 3.54 -38.72 -48.31
CA THR A 654 3.42 -40.03 -48.99
C THR A 654 3.79 -41.17 -48.03
N GLY A 655 2.76 -41.83 -47.48
CA GLY A 655 2.73 -43.28 -47.34
C GLY A 655 3.16 -43.87 -45.99
N GLY A 656 2.17 -44.27 -45.19
CA GLY A 656 2.37 -45.16 -44.06
C GLY A 656 1.07 -45.53 -43.34
N THR A 657 0.26 -46.38 -43.97
CA THR A 657 -0.89 -47.11 -43.38
C THR A 657 -0.77 -47.36 -41.87
N SER A 658 -1.78 -47.07 -41.05
CA SER A 658 -2.91 -47.99 -40.89
C SER A 658 -4.02 -47.35 -40.05
N GLY A 659 -5.26 -47.45 -40.54
CA GLY A 659 -6.43 -47.32 -39.69
C GLY A 659 -6.57 -48.53 -38.78
N THR A 660 -7.26 -48.38 -37.66
CA THR A 660 -8.60 -48.97 -37.44
C THR A 660 -9.14 -48.39 -36.14
N ALA A 661 -10.36 -47.89 -36.20
CA ALA A 661 -11.16 -47.51 -35.05
C ALA A 661 -11.54 -48.73 -34.18
N GLY A 662 -11.72 -48.50 -32.87
CA GLY A 662 -12.73 -49.21 -32.08
C GLY A 662 -12.23 -50.07 -30.93
N GLY A 663 -12.49 -49.59 -29.72
CA GLY A 663 -13.32 -50.33 -28.77
C GLY A 663 -12.65 -51.26 -27.74
N SER A 664 -12.80 -50.85 -26.48
CA SER A 664 -13.27 -51.69 -25.36
C SER A 664 -12.33 -52.71 -24.70
N THR A 665 -12.25 -52.55 -23.37
CA THR A 665 -12.18 -53.56 -22.28
C THR A 665 -10.91 -54.39 -22.07
N GLY A 666 -10.27 -54.15 -20.92
CA GLY A 666 -10.20 -55.13 -19.83
C GLY A 666 -8.97 -56.03 -19.74
N GLY A 667 -8.33 -56.00 -18.55
CA GLY A 667 -7.92 -57.20 -17.82
C GLY A 667 -6.52 -57.75 -18.04
N ASP A 668 -5.68 -57.50 -17.03
CA ASP A 668 -4.81 -58.43 -16.31
C ASP A 668 -3.67 -59.22 -17.00
N ASP A 669 -2.53 -59.07 -16.32
CA ASP A 669 -1.57 -60.10 -15.90
C ASP A 669 -0.56 -60.75 -16.86
N ALA A 670 0.69 -60.55 -16.43
CA ALA A 670 1.76 -61.53 -16.27
C ALA A 670 2.55 -62.01 -17.50
N GLY A 671 3.87 -61.99 -17.33
CA GLY A 671 4.69 -63.11 -17.80
C GLY A 671 5.98 -62.76 -18.52
N ALA A 672 7.04 -62.60 -17.74
CA ALA A 672 8.45 -62.74 -18.08
C ALA A 672 8.80 -63.75 -19.20
N THR A 673 9.81 -63.46 -20.03
CA THR A 673 11.19 -64.00 -19.91
C THR A 673 12.04 -63.85 -21.19
N ALA A 674 13.28 -63.41 -20.94
CA ALA A 674 14.57 -63.90 -21.46
C ALA A 674 15.03 -63.65 -22.92
N GLY A 675 16.29 -63.17 -23.00
CA GLY A 675 17.18 -63.25 -24.17
C GLY A 675 18.19 -62.10 -24.27
N THR A 676 19.01 -61.83 -23.26
CA THR A 676 20.49 -62.06 -23.27
C THR A 676 21.22 -61.73 -24.58
N ASP A 677 22.03 -60.66 -24.55
CA ASP A 677 23.48 -60.62 -24.77
C ASP A 677 23.87 -59.14 -24.88
N GLY A 678 24.82 -58.54 -24.15
CA GLY A 678 25.93 -59.08 -23.39
C GLY A 678 27.13 -58.18 -23.65
N THR A 679 27.62 -57.53 -22.57
CA THR A 679 29.01 -57.08 -22.35
C THR A 679 29.57 -55.94 -23.22
N ALA A 680 30.30 -54.94 -22.70
CA ALA A 680 30.92 -54.66 -21.40
C ALA A 680 31.05 -53.12 -21.30
N GLY A 681 30.86 -52.45 -20.16
CA GLY A 681 31.70 -52.51 -18.94
C GLY A 681 32.86 -51.53 -19.11
N THR A 682 33.14 -50.55 -18.26
CA THR A 682 33.05 -50.38 -16.80
C THR A 682 33.30 -48.88 -16.52
N GLY A 683 32.58 -48.17 -15.64
CA GLY A 683 32.68 -48.18 -14.17
C GLY A 683 33.80 -47.25 -13.69
N GLY A 684 33.67 -46.35 -12.70
CA GLY A 684 32.58 -46.01 -11.80
C GLY A 684 33.03 -44.90 -10.82
N ASP A 685 32.04 -44.29 -10.20
CA ASP A 685 31.93 -43.72 -8.85
C ASP A 685 32.99 -42.80 -8.20
N ALA A 686 32.42 -41.71 -7.70
CA ALA A 686 32.56 -41.11 -6.36
C ALA A 686 33.88 -40.40 -6.00
N GLY A 687 33.74 -39.14 -5.58
CA GLY A 687 34.78 -38.46 -4.81
C GLY A 687 34.57 -36.96 -4.73
N ALA A 688 34.11 -36.52 -3.56
CA ALA A 688 33.99 -35.14 -3.13
C ALA A 688 35.28 -34.31 -3.28
N GLY A 689 35.09 -32.98 -3.29
CA GLY A 689 35.99 -32.05 -2.62
C GLY A 689 36.80 -31.14 -3.54
N GLY A 690 36.37 -29.87 -3.59
CA GLY A 690 37.18 -28.71 -3.23
C GLY A 690 38.43 -28.36 -4.05
N GLY A 691 38.51 -27.07 -4.40
CA GLY A 691 39.80 -26.39 -4.49
C GLY A 691 40.15 -25.90 -5.89
N ASP A 692 39.92 -24.60 -6.07
CA ASP A 692 40.86 -23.62 -6.60
C ASP A 692 41.57 -23.89 -7.94
N GLY A 693 41.27 -22.97 -8.86
CA GLY A 693 42.34 -22.13 -9.38
C GLY A 693 42.85 -22.46 -10.77
N GLY A 694 42.82 -21.43 -11.62
CA GLY A 694 43.96 -21.16 -12.49
C GLY A 694 43.66 -21.13 -13.97
N CYS A 695 43.47 -19.91 -14.46
CA CYS A 695 43.74 -19.49 -15.83
C CYS A 695 45.05 -20.09 -16.38
N GLY A 696 45.04 -20.46 -17.66
CA GLY A 696 46.25 -20.89 -18.35
C GLY A 696 46.05 -21.19 -19.84
N CYS A 697 45.86 -20.14 -20.64
CA CYS A 697 46.03 -20.20 -22.08
C CYS A 697 47.42 -20.73 -22.45
N SER A 698 47.54 -21.61 -23.46
CA SER A 698 48.66 -21.55 -24.40
C SER A 698 48.46 -22.35 -25.69
N ALA A 699 48.56 -21.57 -26.78
CA ALA A 699 49.38 -21.81 -27.96
C ALA A 699 48.96 -22.84 -29.02
N GLY A 700 48.91 -22.35 -30.28
CA GLY A 700 49.56 -23.11 -31.34
C GLY A 700 49.21 -22.84 -32.81
N SER A 701 49.44 -21.61 -33.28
CA SER A 701 50.25 -21.29 -34.50
C SER A 701 49.82 -21.72 -35.93
N THR A 702 49.34 -20.72 -36.72
CA THR A 702 49.90 -20.12 -37.97
C THR A 702 50.16 -20.96 -39.27
N PRO A 703 50.54 -20.38 -40.46
CA PRO A 703 50.73 -18.98 -40.91
C PRO A 703 50.27 -18.60 -42.36
N GLY A 704 50.37 -17.29 -42.70
CA GLY A 704 50.72 -16.78 -44.04
C GLY A 704 50.44 -15.27 -44.23
N ALA A 705 51.34 -14.35 -43.87
CA ALA A 705 52.39 -13.71 -44.71
C ALA A 705 51.81 -12.77 -45.82
N ALA A 706 52.23 -11.51 -46.05
CA ALA A 706 53.44 -10.76 -45.71
C ALA A 706 53.23 -9.24 -45.99
N GLY A 707 54.09 -8.35 -45.45
CA GLY A 707 54.38 -7.06 -46.10
C GLY A 707 54.53 -5.78 -45.26
N THR A 708 55.43 -5.77 -44.29
CA THR A 708 56.12 -4.62 -43.63
C THR A 708 56.69 -3.52 -44.57
N PRO A 709 57.32 -2.41 -44.10
CA PRO A 709 57.24 -1.66 -42.82
C PRO A 709 57.30 -0.11 -42.98
N LEU A 710 57.27 0.66 -41.85
CA LEU A 710 58.39 1.53 -41.34
C LEU A 710 57.96 2.90 -40.71
N LEU A 711 58.41 3.11 -39.46
CA LEU A 711 58.83 4.36 -38.74
C LEU A 711 57.85 5.46 -38.28
N ALA A 712 57.64 5.50 -36.95
CA ALA A 712 58.19 6.46 -35.98
C ALA A 712 57.76 7.95 -35.86
N LEU A 713 57.45 8.29 -34.59
CA LEU A 713 57.79 9.51 -33.81
C LEU A 713 56.98 10.82 -33.96
N LEU A 714 56.34 11.19 -32.84
CA LEU A 714 56.24 12.49 -32.14
C LEU A 714 56.11 13.79 -32.98
N GLY A 715 55.09 14.61 -32.66
CA GLY A 715 55.10 16.02 -33.07
C GLY A 715 53.86 16.84 -32.71
N LEU A 716 53.93 17.53 -31.57
CA LEU A 716 53.00 18.54 -31.08
C LEU A 716 52.87 19.77 -32.01
N SER A 717 51.64 20.31 -32.03
CA SER A 717 51.25 21.72 -32.18
C SER A 717 51.49 22.47 -33.51
N GLY A 718 50.39 23.06 -34.02
CA GLY A 718 50.41 24.49 -34.35
C GLY A 718 49.99 24.91 -35.77
N LEU A 719 48.70 25.23 -35.90
CA LEU A 719 48.22 26.58 -36.28
C LEU A 719 48.66 27.18 -37.64
N LEU A 720 47.71 27.39 -38.57
CA LEU A 720 47.17 28.72 -38.95
C LEU A 720 46.44 28.80 -40.32
N ARG A 721 45.31 29.52 -40.28
CA ARG A 721 44.78 30.50 -41.27
C ARG A 721 44.09 29.92 -42.53
N ARG A 722 42.92 30.44 -42.99
CA ARG A 722 42.44 31.84 -42.95
C ARG A 722 40.94 31.99 -43.36
N ARG A 723 40.16 32.66 -42.51
CA ARG A 723 39.14 33.75 -42.73
C ARG A 723 38.24 33.76 -44.00
N ARG A 724 36.93 34.00 -43.79
CA ARG A 724 36.28 35.35 -43.72
C ARG A 724 34.84 35.36 -43.14
N ARG A 725 34.55 36.48 -42.43
CA ARG A 725 33.37 36.93 -41.60
C ARG A 725 32.14 37.37 -42.42
N ARG A 726 30.89 37.47 -41.91
CA ARG A 726 30.23 38.37 -40.89
C ARG A 726 28.76 37.88 -40.68
N GLY A 727 27.99 38.04 -39.58
CA GLY A 727 28.18 38.51 -38.19
C GLY A 727 26.86 38.92 -37.46
N ARG A 728 26.84 38.75 -36.11
CA ARG A 728 26.05 39.44 -35.01
C ARG A 728 24.53 39.18 -34.86
N ARG A 729 23.89 39.12 -33.68
CA ARG A 729 24.13 39.42 -32.22
C ARG A 729 22.87 38.85 -31.47
N GLY A 730 22.80 38.38 -30.22
CA GLY A 730 23.74 38.10 -29.13
C GLY A 730 23.06 38.19 -27.73
N ARG A 731 23.52 37.35 -26.77
CA ARG A 731 23.58 37.52 -25.28
C ARG A 731 22.29 37.30 -24.46
N ARG A 732 22.30 36.73 -23.24
CA ARG A 732 23.35 36.18 -22.34
C ARG A 732 22.66 35.48 -21.13
N SER A 733 23.13 34.30 -20.79
CA SER A 733 23.11 33.69 -19.45
C SER A 733 24.35 34.13 -18.64
N LEU A 734 24.36 33.91 -17.32
CA LEU A 734 25.58 33.74 -16.52
C LEU A 734 25.27 33.05 -15.18
N ALA A 735 25.88 31.86 -15.03
CA ALA A 735 26.08 31.07 -13.83
C ALA A 735 27.16 31.66 -12.91
N SER A 736 27.34 31.09 -11.70
CA SER A 736 28.66 30.86 -11.07
C SER A 736 28.55 29.93 -9.86
N ALA A 737 29.47 28.97 -9.77
CA ALA A 737 29.75 28.10 -8.65
C ALA A 737 31.04 28.49 -7.91
N ALA A 738 31.09 28.10 -6.63
CA ALA A 738 32.22 27.67 -5.79
C ALA A 738 33.46 28.57 -5.54
N ALA A 739 33.79 28.78 -4.24
CA ALA A 739 34.93 28.16 -3.53
C ALA A 739 35.65 29.05 -2.48
N LEU A 740 36.00 28.40 -1.36
CA LEU A 740 37.15 28.60 -0.44
C LEU A 740 37.24 29.82 0.51
N GLY A 741 37.03 29.55 1.81
CA GLY A 741 38.03 29.54 2.89
C GLY A 741 38.99 30.73 3.12
N LEU A 742 38.99 31.24 4.38
CA LEU A 742 40.14 31.25 5.33
C LEU A 742 40.31 32.55 6.17
N PHE A 743 40.37 32.35 7.50
CA PHE A 743 41.08 33.08 8.59
C PHE A 743 40.65 34.44 9.20
N LEU A 744 40.32 34.32 10.52
CA LEU A 744 40.87 34.98 11.73
C LEU A 744 40.61 36.48 12.05
N ALA A 745 39.86 36.67 13.15
CA ALA A 745 40.20 37.39 14.39
C ALA A 745 40.20 38.94 14.52
N LEU A 746 39.47 39.34 15.57
CA LEU A 746 39.77 40.30 16.66
C LEU A 746 39.40 41.79 16.54
N ALA A 747 38.74 42.22 17.64
CA ALA A 747 38.62 43.55 18.24
C ALA A 747 37.74 44.56 17.47
N GLY A 748 36.82 45.30 18.10
CA GLY A 748 36.58 45.58 19.50
C GLY A 748 36.13 47.05 19.64
N CYS A 749 35.31 47.29 20.67
CA CYS A 749 35.03 48.57 21.34
C CYS A 749 34.00 49.56 20.77
N GLY A 750 33.07 49.90 21.67
CA GLY A 750 32.47 51.23 21.84
C GLY A 750 30.96 51.24 21.56
N GLY A 751 30.07 51.54 22.49
CA GLY A 751 30.16 52.08 23.84
C GLY A 751 28.83 52.75 24.18
N ASP A 752 28.38 52.54 25.42
CA ASP A 752 27.69 53.49 26.32
C ASP A 752 26.61 54.45 25.79
N ASP A 753 25.39 54.32 26.30
CA ASP A 753 24.86 55.13 27.42
C ASP A 753 23.33 55.27 27.36
N GLY A 754 22.68 55.18 28.52
CA GLY A 754 21.54 56.06 28.83
C GLY A 754 20.22 55.40 29.24
N ASP A 755 20.10 55.16 30.55
CA ASP A 755 18.90 55.27 31.40
C ASP A 755 17.74 56.12 30.85
N ASP A 756 16.49 55.69 31.11
CA ASP A 756 15.63 56.32 32.14
C ASP A 756 14.19 55.75 32.14
N GLY A 757 13.85 55.12 33.26
CA GLY A 757 12.63 55.29 34.08
C GLY A 757 11.25 55.61 33.49
N GLY A 758 10.24 54.93 34.04
CA GLY A 758 9.06 55.65 34.55
C GLY A 758 7.70 54.99 34.39
N ASP A 759 7.30 54.25 35.42
CA ASP A 759 5.97 54.09 36.02
C ASP A 759 4.73 54.79 35.41
N GLY A 760 3.60 54.09 35.48
CA GLY A 760 2.37 54.69 36.02
C GLY A 760 1.02 54.27 35.46
N GLY A 761 0.28 53.45 36.22
CA GLY A 761 -1.03 53.87 36.74
C GLY A 761 -2.33 53.54 35.98
N THR A 762 -2.94 52.40 36.34
CA THR A 762 -4.29 52.19 36.93
C THR A 762 -5.55 53.05 36.59
N GLN A 763 -6.70 52.32 36.67
CA GLN A 763 -8.13 52.72 36.80
C GLN A 763 -8.87 53.17 35.53
N GLY A 764 -10.12 52.80 35.23
CA GLY A 764 -11.16 52.05 35.94
C GLY A 764 -12.56 52.47 35.43
N THR A 765 -13.42 51.49 35.12
CA THR A 765 -14.90 51.50 35.17
C THR A 765 -15.75 52.53 34.39
N THR A 766 -16.70 52.05 33.57
CA THR A 766 -18.19 52.16 33.70
C THR A 766 -18.96 52.22 32.36
N GLY A 767 -19.99 51.37 32.22
CA GLY A 767 -21.35 51.81 31.91
C GLY A 767 -21.86 51.92 30.45
N THR A 768 -22.53 50.86 29.99
CA THR A 768 -23.87 50.79 29.31
C THR A 768 -24.32 51.86 28.29
N ALA A 769 -24.72 51.41 27.08
CA ALA A 769 -26.09 51.47 26.51
C ALA A 769 -26.12 51.26 24.96
N GLY A 770 -27.10 50.48 24.45
CA GLY A 770 -27.68 50.75 23.11
C GLY A 770 -27.88 49.62 22.10
N SER A 771 -28.78 48.68 22.41
CA SER A 771 -29.56 47.73 21.57
C SER A 771 -29.91 48.10 20.10
N SER A 772 -29.92 47.09 19.21
CA SER A 772 -31.08 46.56 18.41
C SER A 772 -30.52 45.60 17.34
N GLY A 773 -30.90 44.32 17.15
CA GLY A 773 -32.18 43.56 17.14
C GLY A 773 -32.07 42.64 15.90
N GLY A 774 -32.55 41.40 15.77
CA GLY A 774 -33.32 40.47 16.58
C GLY A 774 -33.95 39.43 15.62
N THR A 775 -34.00 38.15 15.99
CA THR A 775 -35.13 37.23 15.74
C THR A 775 -34.96 35.99 16.60
N SER A 776 -36.03 35.68 17.33
CA SER A 776 -36.08 34.88 18.55
C SER A 776 -36.81 33.56 18.33
N GLY A 777 -36.37 32.50 19.01
CA GLY A 777 -37.20 31.34 19.33
C GLY A 777 -38.20 31.62 20.45
N ALA A 778 -39.04 30.63 20.75
CA ALA A 778 -39.62 30.46 22.09
C ALA A 778 -40.19 29.04 22.30
N SER A 779 -39.59 28.37 23.29
CA SER A 779 -40.11 27.42 24.28
C SER A 779 -41.60 27.54 24.64
N MET A 780 -42.22 26.44 25.11
CA MET A 780 -42.90 26.38 26.42
C MET A 780 -43.36 24.95 26.79
N THR A 781 -43.27 24.68 28.09
CA THR A 781 -43.57 23.48 28.88
C THR A 781 -45.06 23.35 29.25
N GLY A 782 -45.49 22.16 29.73
CA GLY A 782 -46.60 22.06 30.72
C GLY A 782 -47.54 20.83 30.72
N THR A 783 -47.20 19.83 31.55
CA THR A 783 -48.04 19.08 32.54
C THR A 783 -49.44 18.46 32.22
N GLY A 784 -49.50 17.11 32.26
CA GLY A 784 -50.30 16.21 33.14
C GLY A 784 -51.85 16.25 33.25
N SER A 785 -52.52 15.09 33.06
CA SER A 785 -53.37 14.39 34.07
C SER A 785 -54.19 13.20 33.52
N GLU A 786 -54.45 12.25 34.43
CA GLU A 786 -55.06 10.91 34.40
C GLU A 786 -56.50 10.78 33.83
N ALA A 787 -56.89 9.55 33.41
CA ALA A 787 -57.90 8.72 34.11
C ALA A 787 -58.43 7.49 33.31
N THR A 788 -58.24 6.29 33.90
CA THR A 788 -59.17 5.15 34.08
C THR A 788 -59.95 4.48 32.91
N GLY A 789 -59.54 3.22 32.60
CA GLY A 789 -60.29 1.93 32.45
C GLY A 789 -61.66 1.82 31.73
N PRO A 790 -62.21 0.59 31.47
CA PRO A 790 -61.82 -0.74 31.96
C PRO A 790 -61.70 -1.84 30.86
N GLY A 791 -61.19 -3.03 31.26
CA GLY A 791 -60.86 -4.13 30.36
C GLY A 791 -62.00 -5.04 29.89
N THR A 792 -61.63 -6.14 29.20
CA THR A 792 -62.42 -7.37 29.16
C THR A 792 -61.50 -8.56 28.85
N ALA A 793 -61.60 -9.60 29.68
CA ALA A 793 -61.00 -10.91 29.49
C ALA A 793 -61.75 -11.73 28.41
N GLY A 794 -61.04 -12.68 27.79
CA GLY A 794 -61.61 -13.72 26.93
C GLY A 794 -60.63 -14.89 26.78
N THR A 795 -60.96 -15.99 27.44
CA THR A 795 -60.31 -17.31 27.47
C THR A 795 -60.75 -18.22 26.31
N ASP A 796 -60.06 -19.36 26.20
CA ASP A 796 -60.37 -20.62 25.47
C ASP A 796 -59.92 -20.68 23.99
N ALA A 797 -58.91 -21.46 23.61
CA ALA A 797 -58.71 -22.93 23.62
C ALA A 797 -59.24 -23.64 22.36
N THR A 798 -58.47 -24.66 21.92
CA THR A 798 -58.72 -25.72 20.91
C THR A 798 -58.56 -25.33 19.44
N ASP A 799 -58.03 -26.15 18.53
CA ASP A 799 -57.28 -27.41 18.53
C ASP A 799 -56.93 -27.66 17.03
N GLY A 800 -55.80 -28.33 16.79
CA GLY A 800 -55.48 -29.11 15.59
C GLY A 800 -55.49 -28.44 14.22
N THR A 801 -54.33 -28.47 13.53
CA THR A 801 -54.11 -29.48 12.47
C THR A 801 -52.61 -29.56 12.17
N ALA A 802 -52.05 -30.74 12.39
CA ALA A 802 -50.73 -31.13 11.92
C ALA A 802 -50.71 -31.13 10.38
N GLY A 803 -49.74 -30.43 9.81
CA GLY A 803 -49.40 -30.45 8.40
C GLY A 803 -47.88 -30.44 8.25
N SER A 804 -47.25 -31.60 8.45
CA SER A 804 -45.93 -31.90 7.91
C SER A 804 -46.02 -31.83 6.38
N THR A 805 -45.19 -30.98 5.78
CA THR A 805 -44.41 -31.23 4.53
C THR A 805 -43.86 -29.91 3.99
N GLY A 806 -42.53 -29.80 3.84
CA GLY A 806 -41.92 -28.87 2.89
C GLY A 806 -40.92 -27.89 3.50
N THR A 807 -39.72 -28.38 3.80
CA THR A 807 -38.50 -27.56 3.79
C THR A 807 -38.30 -26.96 2.39
N THR A 808 -38.68 -25.70 2.26
CA THR A 808 -38.12 -24.71 1.33
C THR A 808 -38.07 -23.40 2.11
N GLY A 809 -37.15 -23.33 3.08
CA GLY A 809 -36.81 -22.08 3.75
C GLY A 809 -35.91 -21.27 2.82
N GLY A 810 -36.53 -20.60 1.86
CA GLY A 810 -35.86 -19.66 0.97
C GLY A 810 -35.67 -18.33 1.70
N ASP A 811 -34.42 -17.86 1.68
CA ASP A 811 -33.88 -16.50 1.80
C ASP A 811 -34.32 -15.56 2.94
N ASP A 812 -35.57 -15.55 3.36
CA ASP A 812 -36.09 -14.59 4.36
C ASP A 812 -35.88 -15.05 5.81
N GLY A 813 -35.87 -16.36 6.07
CA GLY A 813 -35.90 -16.90 7.44
C GLY A 813 -34.62 -16.72 8.25
N LEU A 814 -33.44 -16.75 7.61
CA LEU A 814 -32.16 -16.51 8.28
C LEU A 814 -31.96 -15.02 8.58
N LEU A 815 -32.26 -14.15 7.61
CA LEU A 815 -32.16 -12.70 7.77
C LEU A 815 -33.14 -12.17 8.82
N GLU A 816 -34.36 -12.71 8.88
CA GLU A 816 -35.33 -12.42 9.94
C GLU A 816 -34.82 -12.92 11.32
N ALA A 817 -34.17 -14.07 11.37
CA ALA A 817 -33.64 -14.64 12.61
C ALA A 817 -32.40 -13.90 13.16
N LEU A 818 -31.64 -13.22 12.29
CA LEU A 818 -30.48 -12.40 12.65
C LEU A 818 -30.85 -10.95 12.98
N HIS A 819 -31.95 -10.42 12.43
CA HIS A 819 -32.32 -9.02 12.62
C HIS A 819 -32.40 -8.62 14.10
N GLY A 820 -31.66 -7.58 14.50
CA GLY A 820 -31.67 -7.05 15.87
C GLY A 820 -31.07 -7.98 16.92
N THR A 821 -30.29 -8.97 16.50
CA THR A 821 -29.57 -9.90 17.40
C THR A 821 -28.12 -9.46 17.60
N THR A 822 -27.58 -9.84 18.76
CA THR A 822 -26.18 -9.61 19.16
C THR A 822 -25.56 -10.96 19.53
N TRP A 823 -24.29 -11.14 19.21
CA TRP A 823 -23.55 -12.39 19.37
C TRP A 823 -22.16 -12.08 19.90
N HIS A 824 -21.60 -12.93 20.75
CA HIS A 824 -20.27 -12.70 21.29
C HIS A 824 -19.40 -13.96 21.34
N GLY A 825 -18.09 -13.77 21.33
CA GLY A 825 -17.11 -14.85 21.41
C GLY A 825 -15.68 -14.34 21.64
N VAL A 826 -14.75 -15.27 21.83
CA VAL A 826 -13.31 -15.00 21.98
C VAL A 826 -12.57 -15.86 20.99
N PHE A 827 -11.77 -15.25 20.12
CA PHE A 827 -11.09 -15.93 19.02
C PHE A 827 -9.65 -15.45 18.87
N VAL A 828 -8.81 -16.31 18.33
CA VAL A 828 -7.43 -15.95 17.96
C VAL A 828 -7.44 -15.58 16.48
N ARG A 829 -7.22 -14.30 16.20
CA ARG A 829 -7.00 -13.78 14.83
C ARG A 829 -5.58 -13.21 14.77
N GLU A 830 -4.86 -13.49 13.69
CA GLU A 830 -3.47 -13.01 13.50
C GLU A 830 -2.53 -13.35 14.68
N GLY A 831 -2.76 -14.49 15.32
CA GLY A 831 -1.97 -14.93 16.48
C GLY A 831 -2.34 -14.25 17.80
N VAL A 832 -3.32 -13.35 17.83
CA VAL A 832 -3.75 -12.61 19.01
C VAL A 832 -5.16 -13.01 19.44
N GLU A 833 -5.34 -13.38 20.70
CA GLU A 833 -6.66 -13.68 21.27
C GLU A 833 -7.41 -12.38 21.55
N ARG A 834 -8.59 -12.19 20.94
CA ARG A 834 -9.43 -11.00 21.08
C ARG A 834 -10.88 -11.41 21.40
N ALA A 835 -11.57 -10.56 22.16
CA ALA A 835 -13.01 -10.67 22.36
C ALA A 835 -13.74 -9.96 21.23
N TYR A 836 -14.86 -10.52 20.77
CA TYR A 836 -15.66 -9.95 19.69
C TYR A 836 -17.13 -9.98 20.05
N GLU A 837 -17.84 -8.92 19.68
CA GLU A 837 -19.28 -8.88 19.62
C GLU A 837 -19.73 -8.48 18.20
N ILE A 838 -20.75 -9.13 17.68
CA ILE A 838 -21.31 -8.91 16.36
C ILE A 838 -22.80 -8.60 16.51
N ALA A 839 -23.30 -7.62 15.77
CA ALA A 839 -24.73 -7.34 15.71
C ALA A 839 -25.20 -7.14 14.26
N PHE A 840 -26.45 -7.51 13.99
CA PHE A 840 -27.03 -7.46 12.65
C PHE A 840 -28.23 -6.52 12.56
N ASP A 841 -28.19 -5.60 11.60
CA ASP A 841 -29.36 -4.87 11.09
C ASP A 841 -29.62 -5.31 9.64
N THR A 842 -30.41 -6.36 9.49
CA THR A 842 -30.75 -6.92 8.17
C THR A 842 -31.77 -6.06 7.39
N GLU A 843 -32.40 -5.05 7.98
CA GLU A 843 -33.25 -4.10 7.23
C GLU A 843 -32.39 -3.15 6.40
N SER A 844 -31.26 -2.71 6.98
CA SER A 844 -30.26 -1.86 6.31
C SER A 844 -29.15 -2.68 5.64
N MET A 845 -29.20 -4.01 5.76
CA MET A 845 -28.15 -4.94 5.32
C MET A 845 -26.78 -4.60 5.92
N LEU A 846 -26.77 -4.28 7.21
CA LEU A 846 -25.58 -3.93 7.98
C LEU A 846 -25.24 -5.01 9.01
N TRP A 847 -23.96 -5.29 9.11
CA TRP A 847 -23.32 -6.11 10.14
C TRP A 847 -22.36 -5.19 10.86
N SER A 848 -22.44 -5.09 12.18
CA SER A 848 -21.40 -4.43 12.98
C SER A 848 -20.59 -5.45 13.75
N GLU A 849 -19.31 -5.18 13.91
CA GLU A 849 -18.40 -5.94 14.74
C GLU A 849 -17.65 -5.00 15.67
N ILE A 850 -17.45 -5.42 16.90
CA ILE A 850 -16.68 -4.70 17.90
C ILE A 850 -15.65 -5.63 18.53
N ARG A 851 -14.38 -5.29 18.34
CA ARG A 851 -13.24 -5.91 19.00
C ARG A 851 -13.14 -5.36 20.42
N ASN A 852 -12.93 -6.24 21.39
CA ASN A 852 -12.74 -5.97 22.81
C ASN A 852 -13.80 -5.01 23.41
N PRO A 853 -15.08 -5.42 23.51
CA PRO A 853 -16.19 -4.52 23.89
C PRO A 853 -15.97 -3.71 25.19
N TYR A 854 -15.28 -4.30 26.17
CA TYR A 854 -14.91 -3.70 27.46
C TYR A 854 -13.40 -3.76 27.76
N GLY A 855 -12.60 -4.08 26.75
CA GLY A 855 -11.15 -4.27 26.86
C GLY A 855 -10.37 -3.25 26.05
N PRO A 856 -9.03 -3.27 26.16
CA PRO A 856 -8.15 -2.33 25.46
C PRO A 856 -8.12 -2.63 23.95
N ALA A 857 -7.51 -1.74 23.16
CA ALA A 857 -7.46 -1.84 21.70
C ALA A 857 -8.85 -2.01 21.05
N ARG A 858 -9.85 -1.35 21.62
CA ARG A 858 -11.23 -1.49 21.17
C ARG A 858 -11.39 -0.89 19.77
N LEU A 859 -11.88 -1.68 18.83
CA LEU A 859 -12.09 -1.26 17.44
C LEU A 859 -13.50 -1.61 17.00
N ARG A 860 -14.15 -0.67 16.31
CA ARG A 860 -15.48 -0.88 15.75
C ARG A 860 -15.39 -0.95 14.24
N GLU A 861 -15.97 -1.99 13.69
CA GLU A 861 -16.09 -2.22 12.26
C GLU A 861 -17.57 -2.24 11.89
N MET A 862 -17.91 -1.58 10.79
CA MET A 862 -19.23 -1.67 10.18
C MET A 862 -19.06 -2.30 8.81
N ARG A 863 -19.97 -3.19 8.45
CA ARG A 863 -20.01 -3.88 7.18
C ARG A 863 -21.37 -3.69 6.54
N SER A 864 -21.38 -3.33 5.26
CA SER A 864 -22.54 -3.58 4.41
C SER A 864 -22.43 -5.02 3.92
N PHE A 865 -23.55 -5.75 3.85
CA PHE A 865 -23.52 -7.11 3.33
C PHE A 865 -24.59 -7.37 2.29
N THR A 866 -24.35 -8.35 1.45
CA THR A 866 -25.32 -8.94 0.53
C THR A 866 -25.25 -10.45 0.68
N ARG A 867 -26.27 -11.18 0.22
CA ARG A 867 -26.29 -12.63 0.27
C ARG A 867 -26.59 -13.17 -1.12
N ASP A 868 -25.78 -14.10 -1.59
CA ASP A 868 -25.94 -14.69 -2.93
C ASP A 868 -26.94 -15.86 -2.94
N GLU A 869 -27.16 -16.42 -4.14
CA GLU A 869 -28.05 -17.57 -4.34
C GLU A 869 -27.51 -18.87 -3.70
N ALA A 870 -26.20 -18.97 -3.47
CA ALA A 870 -25.58 -20.08 -2.76
C ALA A 870 -25.75 -19.96 -1.23
N GLY A 871 -26.19 -18.81 -0.75
CA GLY A 871 -26.44 -18.51 0.65
C GLY A 871 -25.24 -17.92 1.39
N LEU A 872 -24.17 -17.58 0.67
CA LEU A 872 -22.97 -16.92 1.17
C LEU A 872 -23.22 -15.43 1.39
N PHE A 873 -22.62 -14.89 2.44
CA PHE A 873 -22.69 -13.47 2.75
C PHE A 873 -21.44 -12.78 2.20
N HIS A 874 -21.63 -11.82 1.29
CA HIS A 874 -20.56 -10.94 0.83
C HIS A 874 -20.65 -9.64 1.59
N THR A 875 -19.61 -9.33 2.35
CA THR A 875 -19.53 -8.11 3.16
C THR A 875 -18.51 -7.16 2.58
N ILE A 876 -18.72 -5.86 2.75
CA ILE A 876 -17.73 -4.81 2.54
C ILE A 876 -17.65 -3.96 3.79
N VAL A 877 -16.44 -3.72 4.30
CA VAL A 877 -16.21 -2.81 5.42
C VAL A 877 -16.52 -1.37 4.97
N VAL A 878 -17.34 -0.67 5.75
CA VAL A 878 -17.78 0.70 5.47
C VAL A 878 -17.53 1.59 6.68
N SER A 879 -17.25 2.87 6.44
CA SER A 879 -17.06 3.88 7.48
C SER A 879 -18.24 4.85 7.51
N PRO A 880 -19.19 4.72 8.45
CA PRO A 880 -20.34 5.61 8.53
C PRO A 880 -19.93 7.07 8.77
N ARG A 881 -20.75 8.00 8.27
CA ARG A 881 -20.50 9.44 8.45
C ARG A 881 -20.48 9.81 9.93
N GLY A 882 -19.37 10.41 10.37
CA GLY A 882 -19.16 10.83 11.76
C GLY A 882 -18.39 9.81 12.60
N TRP A 883 -18.02 8.66 12.02
CA TRP A 883 -17.03 7.76 12.59
C TRP A 883 -15.65 8.10 12.04
N PRO A 884 -14.56 7.81 12.77
CA PRO A 884 -13.24 7.67 12.16
C PRO A 884 -13.30 6.68 11.00
N VAL A 885 -12.51 6.92 9.96
CA VAL A 885 -12.40 5.98 8.84
C VAL A 885 -11.75 4.70 9.35
N HIS A 886 -12.38 3.56 9.08
CA HIS A 886 -11.83 2.27 9.45
C HIS A 886 -10.56 2.00 8.63
N PRO A 887 -9.47 1.46 9.23
CA PRO A 887 -8.24 1.16 8.49
C PRO A 887 -8.45 0.23 7.29
N GLU A 888 -9.41 -0.69 7.41
CA GLU A 888 -9.74 -1.67 6.37
C GLU A 888 -11.00 -1.26 5.56
N ASN A 889 -11.33 0.03 5.50
CA ASN A 889 -12.50 0.51 4.79
C ASN A 889 -12.43 0.12 3.30
N GLY A 890 -13.45 -0.57 2.80
CA GLY A 890 -13.49 -1.12 1.44
C GLY A 890 -13.14 -2.60 1.36
N ARG A 891 -12.52 -3.20 2.40
CA ARG A 891 -12.23 -4.64 2.43
C ARG A 891 -13.49 -5.45 2.21
N MET A 892 -13.44 -6.38 1.26
CA MET A 892 -14.52 -7.31 1.00
C MET A 892 -14.19 -8.70 1.58
N ASP A 893 -15.18 -9.35 2.16
CA ASP A 893 -15.05 -10.71 2.71
C ASP A 893 -16.27 -11.55 2.33
N THR A 894 -16.07 -12.85 2.13
CA THR A 894 -17.15 -13.82 1.90
C THR A 894 -17.27 -14.78 3.08
N TRP A 895 -18.49 -14.97 3.57
CA TRP A 895 -18.77 -15.71 4.79
C TRP A 895 -19.84 -16.78 4.58
N GLU A 896 -19.65 -17.94 5.21
CA GLU A 896 -20.74 -18.87 5.49
C GLU A 896 -21.31 -18.58 6.88
N ILE A 897 -22.63 -18.39 6.99
CA ILE A 897 -23.31 -18.15 8.27
C ILE A 897 -24.31 -19.27 8.54
N GLU A 898 -24.18 -19.92 9.69
CA GLU A 898 -25.11 -20.93 10.19
C GLU A 898 -25.63 -20.53 11.58
N LEU A 899 -26.95 -20.51 11.74
CA LEU A 899 -27.58 -20.37 13.06
C LEU A 899 -27.89 -21.75 13.64
N VAL A 900 -27.35 -22.03 14.83
CA VAL A 900 -27.56 -23.28 15.57
C VAL A 900 -28.51 -23.03 16.73
N GLU A 901 -29.66 -23.71 16.70
CA GLU A 901 -30.67 -23.62 17.75
C GLU A 901 -30.18 -24.22 19.08
N GLY A 902 -30.39 -23.50 20.18
CA GLY A 902 -29.98 -23.90 21.53
C GLY A 902 -30.27 -22.81 22.58
N PRO A 903 -30.09 -23.10 23.89
CA PRO A 903 -30.06 -22.07 24.94
C PRO A 903 -28.63 -21.89 25.52
N PRO A 904 -27.88 -20.83 25.17
CA PRO A 904 -28.19 -19.81 24.15
C PRO A 904 -28.13 -20.37 22.72
N ARG A 905 -28.69 -19.65 21.75
CA ARG A 905 -28.45 -19.99 20.33
C ARG A 905 -26.97 -19.73 20.02
N GLN A 906 -26.45 -20.37 18.98
CA GLN A 906 -25.09 -20.12 18.52
C GLN A 906 -25.08 -19.66 17.07
N LEU A 907 -24.23 -18.69 16.77
CA LEU A 907 -23.94 -18.25 15.40
C LEU A 907 -22.58 -18.81 15.00
N ARG A 908 -22.54 -19.60 13.93
CA ARG A 908 -21.29 -20.03 13.31
C ARG A 908 -21.02 -19.19 12.09
N VAL A 909 -19.82 -18.63 12.04
CA VAL A 909 -19.36 -17.79 10.95
C VAL A 909 -18.08 -18.43 10.42
N THR A 910 -18.02 -18.74 9.13
CA THR A 910 -16.84 -19.34 8.49
C THR A 910 -16.29 -18.43 7.40
N ARG A 911 -14.98 -18.17 7.46
CA ARG A 911 -14.19 -17.46 6.43
C ARG A 911 -12.84 -18.16 6.27
N ASP A 912 -12.37 -18.29 5.04
CA ASP A 912 -11.07 -18.91 4.70
C ASP A 912 -10.83 -20.29 5.35
N GLY A 913 -11.91 -21.07 5.50
CA GLY A 913 -11.88 -22.39 6.12
C GLY A 913 -11.76 -22.38 7.66
N VAL A 914 -11.77 -21.21 8.30
CA VAL A 914 -11.79 -21.03 9.77
C VAL A 914 -13.22 -20.74 10.21
N THR A 915 -13.75 -21.55 11.14
CA THR A 915 -15.09 -21.35 11.71
C THR A 915 -14.99 -20.80 13.12
N GLU A 916 -15.61 -19.64 13.34
CA GLU A 916 -15.82 -19.01 14.63
C GLU A 916 -17.25 -19.29 15.13
N VAL A 917 -17.41 -19.49 16.44
CA VAL A 917 -18.70 -19.86 17.06
C VAL A 917 -19.02 -18.86 18.16
N PHE A 918 -20.05 -18.07 17.96
CA PHE A 918 -20.52 -17.04 18.88
C PHE A 918 -21.75 -17.52 19.64
N ASP A 919 -21.88 -17.12 20.91
CA ASP A 919 -23.07 -17.34 21.72
C ASP A 919 -24.00 -16.11 21.63
N GLU A 920 -25.31 -16.35 21.60
CA GLU A 920 -26.30 -15.27 21.53
C GLU A 920 -26.31 -14.40 22.80
N GLY A 921 -26.30 -13.09 22.61
CA GLY A 921 -26.30 -12.07 23.64
C GLY A 921 -25.08 -11.15 23.53
N PRO A 922 -25.12 -9.97 24.19
CA PRO A 922 -23.95 -9.10 24.28
C PRO A 922 -22.82 -9.77 25.07
N PHE A 923 -21.59 -9.33 24.82
CA PHE A 923 -20.46 -9.72 25.64
C PHE A 923 -20.74 -9.32 27.11
N PRO A 924 -20.45 -10.17 28.10
CA PRO A 924 -20.72 -9.85 29.50
C PRO A 924 -19.92 -8.64 29.97
N ALA A 925 -20.60 -7.62 30.51
CA ALA A 925 -19.95 -6.49 31.16
C ALA A 925 -19.28 -6.94 32.47
N PRO A 926 -18.11 -6.39 32.83
CA PRO A 926 -17.51 -6.62 34.15
C PRO A 926 -18.41 -6.10 35.28
N GLU A 927 -18.54 -6.89 36.36
CA GLU A 927 -19.38 -6.52 37.53
C GLU A 927 -18.55 -5.94 38.70
N ASP A 928 -17.24 -6.18 38.71
CA ASP A 928 -16.30 -5.78 39.78
C ASP A 928 -15.15 -4.96 39.20
N GLY A 929 -14.55 -4.08 40.02
CA GLY A 929 -13.43 -3.23 39.65
C GLY A 929 -13.87 -1.84 39.17
N MET A 930 -12.97 -1.11 38.52
CA MET A 930 -13.21 0.24 37.98
C MET A 930 -13.00 0.30 36.47
N THR A 931 -13.46 1.36 35.83
CA THR A 931 -13.14 1.68 34.44
C THR A 931 -11.89 2.55 34.41
N ALA A 932 -10.81 2.06 33.81
CA ALA A 932 -9.57 2.80 33.65
C ALA A 932 -9.51 3.43 32.26
N VAL A 933 -9.29 4.75 32.20
CA VAL A 933 -9.01 5.48 30.97
C VAL A 933 -7.57 5.96 31.01
N VAL A 934 -6.74 5.49 30.08
CA VAL A 934 -5.35 5.90 29.92
C VAL A 934 -5.26 7.01 28.89
N ARG A 935 -4.47 8.04 29.18
CA ARG A 935 -4.12 9.11 28.23
C ARG A 935 -2.62 9.35 28.24
N VAL A 936 -2.01 9.32 27.06
CA VAL A 936 -0.57 9.51 26.88
C VAL A 936 -0.26 10.97 26.53
N PHE A 937 0.74 11.56 27.20
CA PHE A 937 1.22 12.91 26.93
C PHE A 937 2.69 12.92 26.48
N LYS A 938 3.09 14.00 25.81
CA LYS A 938 4.45 14.14 25.30
C LYS A 938 5.40 14.69 26.36
N SER A 939 6.61 14.14 26.44
CA SER A 939 7.70 14.74 27.24
C SER A 939 8.04 16.15 26.76
N GLY A 940 8.27 17.08 27.69
CA GLY A 940 8.43 18.52 27.44
C GLY A 940 7.15 19.26 27.06
N GLY A 941 6.00 18.57 27.05
CA GLY A 941 4.68 19.14 26.79
C GLY A 941 4.10 19.93 27.97
N THR A 942 2.83 20.33 27.87
CA THR A 942 2.16 21.13 28.90
C THR A 942 1.94 20.32 30.16
N VAL A 943 1.53 19.05 30.03
CA VAL A 943 1.28 18.16 31.18
C VAL A 943 2.59 17.78 31.84
N ASP A 944 3.60 17.46 31.05
CA ASP A 944 4.96 17.19 31.53
C ASP A 944 5.53 18.40 32.29
N ALA A 945 5.40 19.61 31.76
CA ALA A 945 5.79 20.83 32.48
C ALA A 945 4.94 21.12 33.73
N ALA A 946 3.67 20.72 33.73
CA ALA A 946 2.74 20.94 34.83
C ALA A 946 2.99 20.01 36.02
N PHE A 947 3.49 18.79 35.78
CA PHE A 947 3.72 17.76 36.79
C PHE A 947 5.19 17.33 36.85
N CYS A 948 5.66 16.54 35.88
CA CYS A 948 6.99 15.92 35.87
C CYS A 948 8.14 16.93 36.01
N ASN A 949 8.01 18.09 35.34
CA ASN A 949 9.02 19.15 35.31
C ASN A 949 8.60 20.41 36.07
N SER A 950 7.62 20.29 36.97
CA SER A 950 7.03 21.42 37.72
C SER A 950 8.06 22.17 38.59
N GLY A 951 9.14 21.51 39.00
CA GLY A 951 10.25 22.09 39.76
C GLY A 951 9.77 22.76 41.06
N GLY A 952 10.49 23.76 41.57
CA GLY A 952 10.14 24.40 42.85
C GLY A 952 8.90 25.31 42.86
N ASN A 953 8.09 25.34 41.79
CA ASN A 953 6.96 26.27 41.64
C ASN A 953 5.59 25.63 41.95
N GLY A 954 5.53 24.32 42.20
CA GLY A 954 4.28 23.57 42.44
C GLY A 954 3.54 23.20 41.15
N PHE A 955 2.50 22.37 41.27
CA PHE A 955 1.74 21.84 40.13
C PHE A 955 0.81 22.86 39.45
N ASP A 956 0.66 22.72 38.13
CA ASP A 956 -0.48 23.30 37.41
C ASP A 956 -1.64 22.30 37.38
N TYR A 957 -2.41 22.28 38.47
CA TYR A 957 -3.57 21.40 38.65
C TYR A 957 -4.55 21.47 37.47
N LYS A 958 -4.76 22.66 36.90
CA LYS A 958 -5.75 22.79 35.82
C LYS A 958 -5.30 22.03 34.58
N ALA A 959 -4.02 22.15 34.20
CA ALA A 959 -3.47 21.41 33.07
C ALA A 959 -3.57 19.89 33.27
N ILE A 960 -3.23 19.41 34.48
CA ILE A 960 -3.27 17.98 34.82
C ILE A 960 -4.72 17.46 34.80
N LEU A 961 -5.63 18.13 35.50
CA LEU A 961 -7.03 17.68 35.64
C LEU A 961 -7.81 17.83 34.33
N ASP A 962 -7.58 18.88 33.53
CA ASP A 962 -8.18 18.98 32.20
C ASP A 962 -7.70 17.85 31.28
N PHE A 963 -6.41 17.50 31.33
CA PHE A 963 -5.87 16.38 30.57
C PHE A 963 -6.46 15.04 31.03
N ALA A 964 -6.45 14.78 32.33
CA ALA A 964 -7.05 13.58 32.92
C ALA A 964 -8.54 13.43 32.55
N ASN A 965 -9.26 14.53 32.45
CA ASN A 965 -10.69 14.55 32.08
C ASN A 965 -10.95 14.57 30.55
N GLY A 966 -9.94 14.38 29.70
CA GLY A 966 -10.12 14.34 28.25
C GLY A 966 -10.40 15.70 27.59
N LYS A 967 -10.10 16.82 28.27
CA LYS A 967 -10.36 18.19 27.79
C LYS A 967 -9.15 18.83 27.11
N SER A 968 -8.03 18.11 26.98
CA SER A 968 -6.78 18.63 26.44
C SER A 968 -6.56 18.22 24.99
N ASP A 969 -6.07 19.17 24.18
CA ASP A 969 -5.66 18.92 22.79
C ASP A 969 -4.26 18.24 22.70
N GLU A 970 -3.59 17.99 23.83
CA GLU A 970 -2.26 17.34 23.90
C GLU A 970 -2.32 15.82 24.04
N ILE A 971 -3.53 15.23 24.12
CA ILE A 971 -3.68 13.78 24.20
C ILE A 971 -3.14 13.16 22.92
N VAL A 972 -2.02 12.45 23.04
CA VAL A 972 -1.34 11.82 21.90
C VAL A 972 -2.02 10.49 21.54
N ALA A 973 -2.44 9.77 22.57
CA ALA A 973 -3.17 8.52 22.43
C ALA A 973 -4.02 8.26 23.69
N GLU A 974 -5.10 7.50 23.54
CA GLU A 974 -6.05 7.16 24.59
C GLU A 974 -6.56 5.73 24.39
N ASP A 975 -6.74 5.00 25.48
CA ASP A 975 -7.38 3.68 25.47
C ASP A 975 -8.14 3.47 26.79
N VAL A 976 -9.09 2.53 26.81
CA VAL A 976 -10.05 2.36 27.91
C VAL A 976 -10.34 0.89 28.18
N VAL A 977 -10.39 0.53 29.46
CA VAL A 977 -10.67 -0.84 29.94
C VAL A 977 -11.63 -0.79 31.11
N ALA A 978 -12.62 -1.69 31.15
CA ALA A 978 -13.48 -1.86 32.32
C ALA A 978 -13.12 -3.09 33.16
N GLY A 979 -13.46 -2.99 34.44
CA GLY A 979 -13.22 -4.05 35.43
C GLY A 979 -11.74 -4.23 35.74
N VAL A 980 -11.06 -3.10 35.96
CA VAL A 980 -9.66 -2.99 36.35
C VAL A 980 -9.55 -2.82 37.86
N GLN A 981 -8.61 -3.51 38.48
CA GLN A 981 -8.25 -3.29 39.89
C GLN A 981 -7.16 -2.22 39.98
N PHE A 982 -7.27 -1.31 40.95
CA PHE A 982 -6.19 -0.34 41.24
C PHE A 982 -5.10 -1.07 42.03
N LEU A 983 -4.21 -1.77 41.31
CA LEU A 983 -3.05 -2.44 41.91
C LEU A 983 -1.90 -1.46 42.16
N PRO A 984 -1.00 -1.74 43.14
CA PRO A 984 0.22 -0.97 43.33
C PRO A 984 1.04 -0.90 42.03
N TRP A 985 1.50 0.30 41.68
CA TRP A 985 2.45 0.49 40.58
C TRP A 985 3.84 0.18 41.12
N THR A 986 4.42 -0.93 40.67
CA THR A 986 5.74 -1.36 41.14
C THR A 986 6.63 -1.64 39.93
N ASP A 987 7.86 -1.10 39.94
CA ASP A 987 8.92 -1.55 39.05
C ASP A 987 9.93 -2.40 39.83
N PRO A 988 9.83 -3.75 39.77
CA PRO A 988 10.72 -4.63 40.51
C PRO A 988 12.18 -4.54 40.05
N THR A 989 12.45 -3.94 38.89
CA THR A 989 13.79 -3.77 38.32
C THR A 989 14.44 -2.45 38.74
N MET A 990 13.67 -1.51 39.29
CA MET A 990 14.07 -0.11 39.57
C MET A 990 14.67 0.60 38.34
N ASN A 991 14.29 0.20 37.12
CA ASN A 991 14.82 0.75 35.87
C ASN A 991 13.84 1.68 35.15
N ASN A 992 12.78 2.12 35.84
CA ASN A 992 11.80 3.06 35.32
C ASN A 992 11.06 2.49 34.09
N GLN A 993 10.71 1.19 34.14
CA GLN A 993 10.14 0.44 33.01
C GLN A 993 8.62 0.25 33.06
N PHE A 994 7.93 0.82 34.06
CA PHE A 994 6.49 0.72 34.16
C PHE A 994 5.79 1.62 33.13
N SER A 995 5.06 0.99 32.23
CA SER A 995 4.41 1.59 31.07
C SER A 995 2.90 1.31 31.08
N VAL A 996 2.18 1.88 30.10
CA VAL A 996 0.73 1.65 29.94
C VAL A 996 0.36 0.17 29.87
N THR A 997 1.20 -0.67 29.25
CA THR A 997 0.90 -2.11 29.08
C THR A 997 1.00 -2.90 30.39
N ASP A 998 1.62 -2.33 31.41
CA ASP A 998 1.76 -2.91 32.74
C ASP A 998 0.55 -2.64 33.66
N LEU A 999 -0.39 -1.80 33.22
CA LEU A 999 -1.62 -1.54 33.94
C LEU A 999 -2.55 -2.76 33.89
N ASP A 1000 -3.18 -3.08 35.03
CA ASP A 1000 -4.13 -4.18 35.10
C ASP A 1000 -5.22 -4.04 34.03
N GLY A 1001 -5.49 -5.14 33.33
CA GLY A 1001 -6.48 -5.20 32.26
C GLY A 1001 -6.03 -4.64 30.90
N PHE A 1002 -4.93 -3.90 30.81
CA PHE A 1002 -4.38 -3.42 29.53
C PHE A 1002 -3.61 -4.49 28.74
N ASP A 1003 -3.43 -5.68 29.32
CA ASP A 1003 -2.93 -6.92 28.69
C ASP A 1003 -4.08 -7.84 28.23
N ARG A 1004 -5.32 -7.57 28.67
CA ARG A 1004 -6.48 -8.45 28.46
C ARG A 1004 -6.84 -8.55 26.98
N TYR A 1005 -7.12 -9.77 26.51
CA TYR A 1005 -7.55 -10.04 25.14
C TYR A 1005 -6.64 -9.34 24.10
N GLY A 1006 -5.35 -9.68 24.13
CA GLY A 1006 -4.36 -9.20 23.16
C GLY A 1006 -3.77 -7.83 23.46
N GLY A 1007 -4.15 -7.24 24.59
CA GLY A 1007 -3.60 -6.01 25.12
C GLY A 1007 -3.91 -4.75 24.31
N THR A 1008 -3.42 -3.63 24.82
CA THR A 1008 -3.54 -2.31 24.19
C THR A 1008 -2.69 -2.19 22.92
N GLU A 1009 -3.17 -1.37 21.99
CA GLU A 1009 -2.41 -0.95 20.80
C GLU A 1009 -1.54 0.28 21.07
N LEU A 1010 -1.63 0.86 22.28
CA LEU A 1010 -0.74 1.91 22.71
C LEU A 1010 0.69 1.37 22.79
N SER A 1011 1.64 2.13 22.26
CA SER A 1011 3.06 1.84 22.45
C SER A 1011 3.41 1.88 23.94
N ASP A 1012 4.40 1.09 24.38
CA ASP A 1012 5.02 1.19 25.71
C ASP A 1012 5.38 2.66 26.03
N SER A 1013 4.42 3.34 26.64
CA SER A 1013 4.47 4.77 26.92
C SER A 1013 4.62 4.91 28.42
N PHE A 1014 5.61 5.71 28.82
CA PHE A 1014 6.02 5.89 30.21
C PHE A 1014 5.55 7.23 30.80
N ASN A 1015 4.93 8.08 29.97
CA ASN A 1015 4.34 9.36 30.35
C ASN A 1015 2.85 9.32 30.09
N PHE A 1016 2.06 9.01 31.12
CA PHE A 1016 0.63 8.84 30.98
C PHE A 1016 -0.14 9.21 32.25
N VAL A 1017 -1.42 9.45 32.06
CA VAL A 1017 -2.39 9.64 33.13
C VAL A 1017 -3.39 8.51 33.07
N VAL A 1018 -3.68 7.88 34.20
CA VAL A 1018 -4.76 6.90 34.33
C VAL A 1018 -5.86 7.51 35.17
N THR A 1019 -7.06 7.53 34.61
CA THR A 1019 -8.28 7.95 35.32
C THR A 1019 -9.13 6.72 35.57
N TYR A 1020 -9.23 6.31 36.83
CA TYR A 1020 -10.11 5.25 37.29
C TYR A 1020 -11.48 5.84 37.65
N LEU A 1021 -12.53 5.35 37.01
CA LEU A 1021 -13.92 5.77 37.18
C LEU A 1021 -14.73 4.58 37.70
N GLY A 1022 -15.42 4.77 38.82
CA GLY A 1022 -16.21 3.71 39.42
C GLY A 1022 -17.26 4.22 40.39
N GLY A 1023 -18.06 3.28 40.85
CA GLY A 1023 -18.97 3.43 41.97
C GLY A 1023 -18.46 2.66 43.17
N LEU A 1024 -18.52 3.25 44.36
CA LEU A 1024 -18.22 2.58 45.62
C LEU A 1024 -19.52 2.18 46.31
N ASP A 1025 -19.78 0.88 46.48
CA ASP A 1025 -20.92 0.41 47.28
C ASP A 1025 -20.66 0.67 48.78
N HIS A 1026 -21.00 1.87 49.23
CA HIS A 1026 -20.69 2.33 50.57
C HIS A 1026 -21.73 1.81 51.58
N PRO A 1027 -21.32 1.20 52.72
CA PRO A 1027 -22.26 0.65 53.71
C PRO A 1027 -23.00 1.71 54.53
N GLY A 1028 -22.65 2.99 54.37
CA GLY A 1028 -23.11 4.12 55.17
C GLY A 1028 -22.25 4.34 56.43
N GLY A 1029 -22.02 5.61 56.79
CA GLY A 1029 -21.15 5.97 57.91
C GLY A 1029 -19.96 6.82 57.48
N THR A 1030 -18.85 6.74 58.22
CA THR A 1030 -17.62 7.48 57.89
C THR A 1030 -16.77 6.71 56.88
N LEU A 1031 -16.37 7.40 55.81
CA LEU A 1031 -15.35 6.98 54.84
C LEU A 1031 -14.05 7.73 55.13
N GLY A 1032 -12.93 7.02 55.10
CA GLY A 1032 -11.59 7.61 55.06
C GLY A 1032 -10.80 7.04 53.90
N MET A 1033 -9.87 7.81 53.36
CA MET A 1033 -8.83 7.34 52.44
C MET A 1033 -7.47 7.78 52.97
N ARG A 1034 -6.40 7.14 52.52
CA ARG A 1034 -5.01 7.56 52.74
C ARG A 1034 -4.11 6.85 51.74
N GLU A 1035 -2.83 7.14 51.79
CA GLU A 1035 -1.79 6.28 51.23
C GLU A 1035 -0.92 5.74 52.39
N ALA A 1036 -0.39 4.53 52.23
CA ALA A 1036 0.24 3.78 53.30
C ALA A 1036 1.67 4.24 53.65
N ASP A 1037 2.41 4.76 52.67
CA ASP A 1037 3.78 5.27 52.75
C ASP A 1037 3.93 6.63 52.03
N ASP A 1038 3.80 7.72 52.79
CA ASP A 1038 3.75 9.16 52.42
C ASP A 1038 4.99 9.71 51.67
N ALA A 1039 5.62 8.89 50.83
CA ALA A 1039 6.90 9.07 50.17
C ALA A 1039 6.86 8.56 48.73
N VAL A 1040 5.81 8.92 47.97
CA VAL A 1040 5.58 8.51 46.59
C VAL A 1040 6.02 9.57 45.57
N GLU A 1041 6.96 9.29 44.67
CA GLU A 1041 7.37 10.27 43.64
C GLU A 1041 6.25 10.54 42.60
N ASP A 1042 5.38 9.57 42.35
CA ASP A 1042 4.15 9.74 41.56
C ASP A 1042 2.99 10.33 42.40
N ALA A 1043 1.95 10.87 41.75
CA ALA A 1043 0.84 11.53 42.46
C ALA A 1043 -0.51 10.84 42.24
N LEU A 1044 -1.32 10.85 43.31
CA LEU A 1044 -2.70 10.36 43.32
C LEU A 1044 -3.66 11.47 43.73
N TRP A 1045 -4.70 11.69 42.94
CA TRP A 1045 -5.81 12.59 43.25
C TRP A 1045 -7.14 11.84 43.23
N VAL A 1046 -7.94 11.98 44.29
CA VAL A 1046 -9.25 11.32 44.40
C VAL A 1046 -10.38 12.32 44.58
N PHE A 1047 -11.45 12.15 43.80
CA PHE A 1047 -12.70 12.91 43.87
C PHE A 1047 -13.87 11.98 44.21
N LEU A 1048 -14.85 12.49 44.96
CA LEU A 1048 -16.02 11.74 45.40
C LEU A 1048 -17.33 12.45 45.03
N GLY A 1049 -18.35 11.67 44.66
CA GLY A 1049 -19.71 12.14 44.43
C GLY A 1049 -19.80 13.18 43.31
N ASP A 1050 -20.47 14.30 43.58
CA ASP A 1050 -20.69 15.38 42.60
C ASP A 1050 -19.40 16.08 42.13
N ALA A 1051 -18.26 15.81 42.77
CA ALA A 1051 -16.95 16.34 42.41
C ALA A 1051 -16.23 15.53 41.31
N VAL A 1052 -16.73 14.34 40.96
CA VAL A 1052 -16.16 13.53 39.86
C VAL A 1052 -16.19 14.33 38.55
N GLY A 1053 -15.04 14.44 37.89
CA GLY A 1053 -14.84 15.23 36.66
C GLY A 1053 -14.49 16.71 36.88
N SER A 1054 -14.29 17.13 38.13
CA SER A 1054 -13.88 18.50 38.47
C SER A 1054 -12.46 18.81 37.99
N ASP A 1055 -12.21 20.08 37.66
CA ASP A 1055 -10.90 20.65 37.37
C ASP A 1055 -10.44 21.65 38.47
N ASP A 1056 -11.19 21.73 39.59
CA ASP A 1056 -10.87 22.59 40.73
C ASP A 1056 -10.18 21.76 41.84
N PRO A 1057 -8.93 22.07 42.21
CA PRO A 1057 -8.25 21.36 43.31
C PRO A 1057 -8.95 21.52 44.66
N ALA A 1058 -9.84 22.50 44.84
CA ALA A 1058 -10.63 22.64 46.06
C ALA A 1058 -11.66 21.50 46.26
N ASP A 1059 -11.96 20.74 45.21
CA ASP A 1059 -12.90 19.62 45.24
C ASP A 1059 -12.21 18.25 45.53
N LEU A 1060 -10.88 18.25 45.69
CA LEU A 1060 -10.11 17.05 46.03
C LEU A 1060 -10.53 16.48 47.39
N PHE A 1061 -10.77 15.17 47.42
CA PHE A 1061 -10.96 14.43 48.66
C PHE A 1061 -9.64 13.96 49.24
N LEU A 1062 -8.78 13.36 48.40
CA LEU A 1062 -7.43 12.93 48.74
C LEU A 1062 -6.45 13.41 47.65
N GLU A 1063 -5.31 13.91 48.10
CA GLU A 1063 -4.10 14.15 47.32
C GLU A 1063 -2.94 13.52 48.08
N VAL A 1064 -2.07 12.81 47.36
CA VAL A 1064 -0.83 12.24 47.90
C VAL A 1064 0.29 12.40 46.90
N HIS A 1065 1.44 12.91 47.35
CA HIS A 1065 2.68 12.98 46.57
C HIS A 1065 3.94 13.19 47.46
N GLY A 1066 5.12 12.91 46.93
CA GLY A 1066 6.41 12.95 47.63
C GLY A 1066 7.24 14.22 47.40
N PHE A 1067 6.66 15.24 46.76
CA PHE A 1067 7.36 16.48 46.41
C PHE A 1067 7.63 17.38 47.64
N VAL A 1068 8.49 18.40 47.44
CA VAL A 1068 9.00 19.24 48.54
C VAL A 1068 7.98 20.22 49.16
N TRP A 1069 6.77 20.32 48.61
CA TRP A 1069 5.65 21.12 49.14
C TRP A 1069 4.61 20.20 49.78
N PRO A 1070 3.76 20.70 50.70
CA PRO A 1070 2.72 19.88 51.31
C PRO A 1070 1.57 19.63 50.35
N ASP A 1071 0.90 18.49 50.55
CA ASP A 1071 -0.34 18.12 49.89
C ASP A 1071 -1.44 19.17 50.13
N GLY A 1072 -2.32 19.32 49.15
CA GLY A 1072 -3.50 20.17 49.20
C GLY A 1072 -4.59 19.63 50.13
N THR A 1073 -4.53 18.35 50.49
CA THR A 1073 -5.43 17.68 51.45
C THR A 1073 -4.69 17.17 52.68
N PRO A 1074 -5.37 16.88 53.80
CA PRO A 1074 -4.77 16.10 54.89
C PRO A 1074 -4.48 14.66 54.45
N ASP A 1075 -3.44 14.03 55.01
CA ASP A 1075 -3.00 12.66 54.65
C ASP A 1075 -4.06 11.57 54.92
N GLU A 1076 -4.97 11.80 55.87
CA GLU A 1076 -6.09 10.90 56.19
C GLU A 1076 -7.44 11.67 56.18
N PRO A 1077 -7.94 12.11 55.02
CA PRO A 1077 -9.19 12.84 54.93
C PRO A 1077 -10.38 11.91 55.22
N THR A 1078 -11.42 12.45 55.85
CA THR A 1078 -12.64 11.68 56.19
C THR A 1078 -13.90 12.45 55.84
N THR A 1079 -14.94 11.72 55.46
CA THR A 1079 -16.28 12.27 55.18
C THR A 1079 -17.37 11.31 55.64
N VAL A 1080 -18.61 11.79 55.79
CA VAL A 1080 -19.75 10.96 56.20
C VAL A 1080 -20.71 10.83 55.02
N LEU A 1081 -20.95 9.59 54.59
CA LEU A 1081 -21.77 9.29 53.42
C LEU A 1081 -22.96 8.39 53.79
N PRO A 1082 -24.11 8.53 53.10
CA PRO A 1082 -25.21 7.58 53.22
C PRO A 1082 -24.80 6.20 52.67
N PRO A 1083 -25.59 5.14 52.96
CA PRO A 1083 -25.42 3.87 52.27
C PRO A 1083 -25.82 3.99 50.79
N GLY A 1084 -25.12 3.27 49.93
CA GLY A 1084 -25.38 3.18 48.49
C GLY A 1084 -24.15 3.52 47.65
N ASP A 1085 -24.37 3.54 46.34
CA ASP A 1085 -23.32 3.79 45.35
C ASP A 1085 -22.83 5.25 45.39
N VAL A 1086 -21.52 5.43 45.55
CA VAL A 1086 -20.85 6.73 45.59
C VAL A 1086 -19.90 6.81 44.39
N PRO A 1087 -20.12 7.73 43.43
CA PRO A 1087 -19.17 7.94 42.34
C PRO A 1087 -17.78 8.28 42.86
N VAL A 1088 -16.76 7.66 42.27
CA VAL A 1088 -15.34 7.89 42.59
C VAL A 1088 -14.56 8.07 41.30
N GLN A 1089 -13.68 9.05 41.31
CA GLN A 1089 -12.64 9.24 40.31
C GLN A 1089 -11.29 9.27 41.02
N ALA A 1090 -10.39 8.36 40.64
CA ALA A 1090 -8.99 8.39 41.07
C ALA A 1090 -8.11 8.66 39.84
N ILE A 1091 -7.27 9.67 39.93
CA ILE A 1091 -6.34 10.07 38.87
C ILE A 1091 -4.94 9.78 39.38
N ALA A 1092 -4.22 8.92 38.69
CA ALA A 1092 -2.82 8.64 38.93
C ALA A 1092 -2.01 9.11 37.71
N VAL A 1093 -0.87 9.76 37.95
CA VAL A 1093 0.01 10.26 36.89
C VAL A 1093 1.34 9.57 36.97
N ARG A 1094 1.86 9.18 35.81
CA ARG A 1094 3.15 8.53 35.63
C ARG A 1094 4.09 9.44 34.82
N CYS A 1095 5.27 9.65 35.35
CA CYS A 1095 6.40 10.28 34.65
C CYS A 1095 7.49 9.24 34.34
N THR A 1096 8.43 9.57 33.47
CA THR A 1096 9.67 8.78 33.30
C THR A 1096 10.64 8.98 34.48
N GLU A 1097 10.22 8.81 35.74
CA GLU A 1097 11.12 8.75 36.91
C GLU A 1097 10.93 7.42 37.69
N PRO A 1098 11.89 6.91 38.47
CA PRO A 1098 11.73 5.66 39.23
C PRO A 1098 10.48 5.68 40.14
N ILE A 1099 9.74 4.57 40.20
CA ILE A 1099 8.54 4.51 41.05
C ILE A 1099 8.92 4.36 42.52
N THR A 1100 8.26 5.14 43.38
CA THR A 1100 8.01 4.81 44.78
C THR A 1100 6.52 4.46 44.91
N ASP A 1101 6.22 3.24 45.37
CA ASP A 1101 4.92 2.55 45.23
C ASP A 1101 3.70 3.41 45.60
N VAL A 1102 2.70 3.52 44.71
CA VAL A 1102 1.42 4.21 45.03
C VAL A 1102 0.44 3.21 45.64
N GLU A 1103 0.28 3.22 46.97
CA GLU A 1103 -0.55 2.25 47.72
C GLU A 1103 -1.70 2.92 48.51
N PRO A 1104 -2.80 3.33 47.84
CA PRO A 1104 -3.94 3.89 48.55
C PRO A 1104 -4.66 2.85 49.40
N GLU A 1105 -5.16 3.28 50.55
CA GLU A 1105 -6.01 2.50 51.43
C GLU A 1105 -7.35 3.20 51.67
N VAL A 1106 -8.41 2.40 51.80
CA VAL A 1106 -9.76 2.86 52.13
C VAL A 1106 -10.14 2.36 53.51
N TRP A 1107 -10.84 3.19 54.27
CA TRP A 1107 -11.36 2.84 55.58
C TRP A 1107 -12.88 3.05 55.64
N PHE A 1108 -13.57 2.01 56.07
CA PHE A 1108 -14.97 2.09 56.48
C PHE A 1108 -15.08 1.97 57.99
N GLU A 1109 -16.10 2.60 58.55
CA GLU A 1109 -16.41 2.49 59.98
C GLU A 1109 -16.57 1.02 60.41
N GLY A 1110 -15.57 0.49 61.10
CA GLY A 1110 -15.58 -0.87 61.66
C GLY A 1110 -14.84 -1.95 60.84
N THR A 1111 -14.25 -1.63 59.67
CA THR A 1111 -13.50 -2.60 58.84
C THR A 1111 -11.99 -2.56 59.07
N GLY A 1112 -11.45 -1.43 59.51
CA GLY A 1112 -10.00 -1.16 59.44
C GLY A 1112 -9.62 -0.62 58.05
N TRP A 1113 -8.37 -0.18 57.90
CA TRP A 1113 -7.82 0.21 56.61
C TRP A 1113 -7.64 -1.04 55.75
N ILE A 1114 -8.11 -0.98 54.51
CA ILE A 1114 -7.96 -2.04 53.52
C ILE A 1114 -7.31 -1.45 52.27
N PRO A 1115 -6.55 -2.24 51.50
CA PRO A 1115 -6.04 -1.84 50.20
C PRO A 1115 -7.16 -1.34 49.28
N PHE A 1116 -6.87 -0.35 48.42
CA PHE A 1116 -7.87 0.24 47.55
C PHE A 1116 -8.53 -0.81 46.63
N ASP A 1117 -7.77 -1.72 46.03
CA ASP A 1117 -8.26 -2.85 45.22
C ASP A 1117 -9.18 -3.83 45.98
N ALA A 1118 -9.12 -3.85 47.31
CA ALA A 1118 -9.99 -4.70 48.12
C ALA A 1118 -11.38 -4.07 48.42
N ALA A 1119 -11.61 -2.82 48.03
CA ALA A 1119 -12.89 -2.16 48.24
C ALA A 1119 -13.94 -2.58 47.20
N PRO A 1120 -15.25 -2.51 47.51
CA PRO A 1120 -16.31 -2.96 46.61
C PRO A 1120 -16.59 -1.92 45.50
N TRP A 1121 -15.77 -1.96 44.46
CA TRP A 1121 -15.89 -1.10 43.28
C TRP A 1121 -16.78 -1.72 42.20
N THR A 1122 -17.60 -0.87 41.57
CA THR A 1122 -18.34 -1.19 40.36
C THR A 1122 -17.88 -0.30 39.20
N PRO A 1123 -17.59 -0.85 38.00
CA PRO A 1123 -17.08 -0.05 36.90
C PRO A 1123 -18.15 0.85 36.28
N VAL A 1124 -17.74 1.99 35.74
CA VAL A 1124 -18.61 2.85 34.93
C VAL A 1124 -18.70 2.28 33.51
N ILE A 1125 -19.86 1.73 33.16
CA ILE A 1125 -20.17 1.22 31.82
C ILE A 1125 -21.25 2.10 31.20
N ASP A 1126 -20.87 2.99 30.29
CA ASP A 1126 -21.80 3.82 29.52
C ASP A 1126 -21.40 3.92 28.04
N GLU A 1127 -22.32 4.47 27.22
CA GLU A 1127 -22.14 4.57 25.77
C GLU A 1127 -21.09 5.60 25.34
N ALA A 1128 -20.65 6.51 26.23
CA ALA A 1128 -19.61 7.47 25.90
C ALA A 1128 -18.22 6.82 25.96
N LEU A 1129 -18.00 5.92 26.93
CA LEU A 1129 -16.75 5.16 27.08
C LEU A 1129 -16.78 3.87 26.24
N PHE A 1130 -17.91 3.18 26.22
CA PHE A 1130 -18.10 1.90 25.51
C PHE A 1130 -19.31 1.99 24.58
N PRO A 1131 -19.21 2.74 23.47
CA PRO A 1131 -20.34 2.85 22.55
C PRO A 1131 -20.70 1.47 21.98
N PRO A 1132 -21.97 1.16 21.72
CA PRO A 1132 -22.33 -0.09 21.06
C PRO A 1132 -21.79 -0.11 19.61
N ALA A 1133 -21.78 -1.30 19.01
CA ALA A 1133 -21.37 -1.52 17.63
C ALA A 1133 -22.41 -0.99 16.61
N LEU A 1134 -23.71 -1.03 16.93
CA LEU A 1134 -24.82 -0.47 16.14
C LEU A 1134 -25.43 0.77 16.80
#